data_AF-A0A3D2FLN3-F1
#
_entry.id   AF-A0A3D2FLN3-F1
#
_cell.length_a   1.000
_cell.length_b   1.000
_cell.length_c   1.000
_cell.angle_alpha   90.00
_cell.angle_beta   90.00
_cell.angle_gamma   90.00
#
_symmetry.space_group_name_H-M   'P 1'
#
loop_
_entity.id
_entity.type
_entity.pdbx_description
1 polymer ?
#
loop_
_entity_poly.entity_id
_entity_poly.type
_entity_poly.pdbx_seq_one_letter_code
_entity_poly.pdbx_strand_id
1 'polypeptide(L)'
;MGVNADAVQRLYVAYFNRPADPIGLAHWEAQLDALTGGPTVLATQAQLTTIAAGFSGSAEYAALYAGQSNAQIIDNLYLNLFARNAEPAGLIYWAGQLTNGLQTFAQIALQLTYSAQGTDATAIANKLAASTTFTTNLDLSAEIIGYSGTAAAASARTWLATVTDVAATLTTAQAGAAAAITAAVAAGATSGATFTLTTGVDAIVGDTGNNAIVATDTTWTALDSIDGGAGTDTLSLQDVAGGFNNTTLGNTVTNVEAVTARSAGALTLDTTAWTGLTSMTVTQGAATALTAATTTAITASGVTGALTIDGGAAVTVTAGTGSAGITIGGTTVNAGAVTVTDTAQAANAIAIDGGTTVSVTSSGATTGTLTVGNGGAATDLPSGVITVAKTGANYVAGTTDTLGAITVKGGTTVSVTETAFGASTAAAADGAAGTRTQGAVAVTGGTTTTAVTVNQSAAVTAVNAVTAVAAVTETNTVQFGALTVGETIILGGLTFTAAGAVTAAQAAAAFANLTAGATQGNSTLGTYSGSFTGWTSAAVTGAATDSVVFTSTVAGPVADLADTGVAVTTATVASKVDGVAAVAAVTGVAGVVGGAVTIADAAGATDTIATVTLDGYNTAAITSSALTSLSLSNSDGAAGAVTVTNTAATTMGLTLNNVTTAAAVNLGATYTALNVTTATADSAVNLTAGGVTALTVAGTNAADLTGSTLGALKTVTVSGAAGVTLVASGATVTGVDTSASTGTNTFTIDATKATYTGGAGVDNVTTSAVAPTKAIDLGAGNDKLTLASGTTAVTGAIAGGLGTDTLVMVAADAVTASGSAAFAALVTGFETVELTGGTGAQTVKVDVLGPYNSVTTGGEANAGVLTISGVTTGGTLTLTSSAVGTGAYAVTNTAFTAPTTDVFNIALNSAANLTAGTVTAASIETINISSTDTETGAAPTANVNTLTLVATSATAINVSGGNDLTLTNTGNTAVTAINASTMTGALTVTAAGTVACTITGGSGADALTASTGTVADVLVGGAGADTLTINAGLTQLTGGAGADTFVIQTAGANANVYSTITDATAGDTISFVALGAETFATTALTLGGTAVFQDYANLAAVGAGNVNAALSWFQFGGNTYVVEDRSAAASFVNATDIVVQLTGLVDLSTASFNNGAVATLLLA
;
A
#
# COMPACT_ATOMS: atom_id res chain seq x y z
N MET A 1 55.50 6.75 -32.90
CA MET A 1 56.26 7.59 -31.95
C MET A 1 57.62 6.93 -31.72
N GLY A 2 58.72 7.69 -31.78
CA GLY A 2 60.06 7.21 -31.51
C GLY A 2 60.32 7.02 -30.01
N VAL A 3 61.52 6.54 -29.64
CA VAL A 3 61.84 6.22 -28.24
C VAL A 3 61.92 7.44 -27.33
N ASN A 4 62.00 8.65 -27.90
CA ASN A 4 62.08 9.92 -27.17
C ASN A 4 60.79 10.76 -27.25
N ALA A 5 59.71 10.23 -27.84
CA ALA A 5 58.46 10.98 -28.03
C ALA A 5 57.85 11.47 -26.72
N ASP A 6 57.93 10.65 -25.67
CA ASP A 6 57.51 11.01 -24.31
C ASP A 6 58.25 12.26 -23.80
N ALA A 7 59.57 12.34 -24.03
CA ALA A 7 60.39 13.47 -23.60
C ALA A 7 60.03 14.77 -24.34
N VAL A 8 59.73 14.69 -25.64
CA VAL A 8 59.27 15.84 -26.43
C VAL A 8 57.88 16.28 -26.01
N GLN A 9 56.94 15.33 -25.82
CA GLN A 9 55.60 15.62 -25.33
C GLN A 9 55.63 16.30 -23.96
N ARG A 10 56.55 15.87 -23.09
CA ARG A 10 56.80 16.50 -21.78
C ARG A 10 57.21 17.96 -21.88
N LEU A 11 58.01 18.32 -22.88
CA LEU A 11 58.39 19.72 -23.13
C LEU A 11 57.19 20.53 -23.63
N TYR A 12 56.35 19.98 -24.51
CA TYR A 12 55.09 20.64 -24.93
C TYR A 12 54.16 20.90 -23.73
N VAL A 13 54.02 19.92 -22.83
CA VAL A 13 53.25 20.11 -21.58
C VAL A 13 53.90 21.20 -20.72
N ALA A 14 55.20 21.12 -20.45
CA ALA A 14 55.90 22.06 -19.57
C ALA A 14 55.86 23.50 -20.09
N TYR A 15 56.15 23.69 -21.38
CA TYR A 15 56.28 25.01 -21.99
C TYR A 15 54.94 25.61 -22.37
N PHE A 16 54.01 24.79 -22.89
CA PHE A 16 52.84 25.30 -23.60
C PHE A 16 51.52 24.77 -23.03
N ASN A 17 51.52 23.87 -22.04
CA ASN A 17 50.34 23.21 -21.48
C ASN A 17 49.38 22.68 -22.56
N ARG A 18 49.91 22.16 -23.65
CA ARG A 18 49.11 21.52 -24.70
C ARG A 18 49.79 20.25 -25.20
N PRO A 19 49.02 19.33 -25.82
CA PRO A 19 49.58 18.23 -26.58
C PRO A 19 50.39 18.73 -27.79
N ALA A 20 51.46 18.01 -28.14
CA ALA A 20 52.19 18.28 -29.37
C ALA A 20 51.31 18.03 -30.60
N ASP A 21 51.48 18.86 -31.63
CA ASP A 21 50.97 18.52 -32.95
C ASP A 21 51.88 17.45 -33.60
N PRO A 22 51.34 16.56 -34.46
CA PRO A 22 52.12 15.44 -35.02
C PRO A 22 53.35 15.88 -35.81
N ILE A 23 53.28 17.02 -36.50
CA ILE A 23 54.39 17.57 -37.30
C ILE A 23 55.50 18.10 -36.37
N GLY A 24 55.13 18.87 -35.36
CA GLY A 24 56.04 19.41 -34.35
C GLY A 24 56.71 18.32 -33.52
N LEU A 25 55.95 17.31 -33.09
CA LEU A 25 56.49 16.14 -32.39
C LEU A 25 57.57 15.44 -33.24
N ALA A 26 57.25 15.11 -34.50
CA ALA A 26 58.19 14.48 -35.41
C ALA A 26 59.43 15.34 -35.70
N HIS A 27 59.27 16.67 -35.81
CA HIS A 27 60.36 17.61 -36.01
C HIS A 27 61.36 17.58 -34.84
N TRP A 28 60.87 17.67 -33.61
CA TRP A 28 61.71 17.67 -32.41
C TRP A 28 62.31 16.30 -32.12
N GLU A 29 61.60 15.21 -32.41
CA GLU A 29 62.17 13.86 -32.35
C GLU A 29 63.34 13.71 -33.34
N ALA A 30 63.19 14.17 -34.58
CA ALA A 30 64.27 14.09 -35.58
C ALA A 30 65.51 14.91 -35.17
N GLN A 31 65.32 16.08 -34.54
CA GLN A 31 66.44 16.85 -34.00
C GLN A 31 67.13 16.11 -32.85
N LEU A 32 66.36 15.45 -31.99
CA LEU A 32 66.90 14.69 -30.87
C LEU A 32 67.65 13.44 -31.35
N ASP A 33 67.13 12.76 -32.36
CA ASP A 33 67.78 11.60 -33.00
C ASP A 33 69.13 11.98 -33.63
N ALA A 34 69.21 13.17 -34.25
CA ALA A 34 70.46 13.71 -34.77
C ALA A 34 71.49 13.97 -33.67
N LEU A 35 71.04 14.32 -32.46
CA LEU A 35 71.91 14.53 -31.30
C LEU A 35 72.30 13.22 -30.60
N THR A 36 71.43 12.22 -30.56
CA THR A 36 71.66 10.91 -29.90
C THR A 36 72.39 9.90 -30.78
N GLY A 37 72.43 10.13 -32.08
CA GLY A 37 73.06 9.23 -33.06
C GLY A 37 72.10 8.18 -33.63
N GLY A 38 70.79 8.34 -33.45
CA GLY A 38 69.76 7.52 -34.10
C GLY A 38 68.44 7.39 -33.32
N PRO A 39 67.36 6.93 -33.99
CA PRO A 39 65.98 6.94 -33.48
C PRO A 39 65.66 5.93 -32.38
N THR A 40 66.63 5.10 -31.98
CA THR A 40 66.47 4.06 -30.95
C THR A 40 67.28 4.35 -29.68
N VAL A 41 67.96 5.50 -29.61
CA VAL A 41 68.82 5.87 -28.48
C VAL A 41 68.12 6.91 -27.62
N LEU A 42 67.96 6.61 -26.32
CA LEU A 42 67.40 7.55 -25.34
C LEU A 42 68.31 8.76 -25.16
N ALA A 43 67.70 9.95 -25.14
CA ALA A 43 68.41 11.19 -24.95
C ALA A 43 69.00 11.35 -23.55
N THR A 44 70.23 11.85 -23.50
CA THR A 44 70.87 12.31 -22.27
C THR A 44 70.34 13.69 -21.85
N GLN A 45 70.50 14.03 -20.57
CA GLN A 45 70.10 15.33 -20.04
C GLN A 45 70.67 16.53 -20.82
N ALA A 46 71.92 16.42 -21.29
CA ALA A 46 72.56 17.47 -22.08
C ALA A 46 71.85 17.68 -23.44
N GLN A 47 71.46 16.58 -24.10
CA GLN A 47 70.74 16.63 -25.37
C GLN A 47 69.31 17.15 -25.20
N LEU A 48 68.61 16.74 -24.13
CA LEU A 48 67.30 17.28 -23.79
C LEU A 48 67.35 18.79 -23.47
N THR A 49 68.43 19.25 -22.83
CA THR A 49 68.62 20.68 -22.57
C THR A 49 68.77 21.48 -23.86
N THR A 50 69.46 20.93 -24.87
CA THR A 50 69.55 21.54 -26.20
C THR A 50 68.19 21.65 -26.89
N ILE A 51 67.37 20.59 -26.84
CA ILE A 51 66.01 20.63 -27.42
C ILE A 51 65.10 21.61 -26.66
N ALA A 52 65.13 21.59 -25.33
CA ALA A 52 64.35 22.52 -24.51
C ALA A 52 64.74 24.00 -24.76
N ALA A 53 66.02 24.29 -25.01
CA ALA A 53 66.44 25.62 -25.44
C ALA A 53 65.83 26.01 -26.81
N GLY A 54 65.67 25.06 -27.72
CA GLY A 54 64.94 25.25 -28.98
C GLY A 54 63.48 25.67 -28.78
N PHE A 55 62.78 25.06 -27.81
CA PHE A 55 61.41 25.47 -27.44
C PHE A 55 61.37 26.91 -26.93
N SER A 56 62.37 27.32 -26.13
CA SER A 56 62.53 28.70 -25.63
C SER A 56 62.75 29.72 -26.77
N GLY A 57 63.26 29.28 -27.92
CA GLY A 57 63.45 30.11 -29.11
C GLY A 57 62.23 30.18 -30.04
N SER A 58 61.16 29.47 -29.73
CA SER A 58 59.98 29.38 -30.60
C SER A 58 59.09 30.63 -30.53
N ALA A 59 58.36 30.90 -31.62
CA ALA A 59 57.39 31.99 -31.66
C ALA A 59 56.25 31.80 -30.63
N GLU A 60 55.87 30.55 -30.33
CA GLU A 60 54.85 30.23 -29.34
C GLU A 60 55.33 30.55 -27.91
N TYR A 61 56.59 30.26 -27.58
CA TYR A 61 57.18 30.66 -26.30
C TYR A 61 57.18 32.19 -26.15
N ALA A 62 57.63 32.90 -27.18
CA ALA A 62 57.60 34.36 -27.17
C ALA A 62 56.17 34.89 -26.98
N ALA A 63 55.18 34.33 -27.67
CA ALA A 63 53.78 34.76 -27.55
C ALA A 63 53.20 34.52 -26.15
N LEU A 64 53.52 33.39 -25.52
CA LEU A 64 52.96 33.02 -24.21
C LEU A 64 53.63 33.76 -23.05
N TYR A 65 54.93 33.99 -23.11
CA TYR A 65 55.71 34.51 -21.99
C TYR A 65 56.20 35.96 -22.16
N ALA A 66 55.99 36.60 -23.33
CA ALA A 66 56.36 37.99 -23.53
C ALA A 66 55.72 38.94 -22.50
N GLY A 67 56.53 39.84 -21.96
CA GLY A 67 56.07 40.83 -20.98
C GLY A 67 55.80 40.29 -19.57
N GLN A 68 55.94 38.98 -19.35
CA GLN A 68 55.82 38.38 -18.02
C GLN A 68 57.09 38.56 -17.18
N SER A 69 56.93 38.74 -15.88
CA SER A 69 58.04 38.68 -14.92
C SER A 69 58.54 37.25 -14.72
N ASN A 70 59.78 37.08 -14.27
CA ASN A 70 60.34 35.76 -13.98
C ASN A 70 59.51 34.96 -12.96
N ALA A 71 58.84 35.63 -12.02
CA ALA A 71 57.90 34.97 -11.10
C ALA A 71 56.67 34.43 -11.84
N GLN A 72 56.04 35.23 -12.71
CA GLN A 72 54.89 34.78 -13.51
C GLN A 72 55.25 33.63 -14.47
N ILE A 73 56.46 33.66 -15.04
CA ILE A 73 56.97 32.59 -15.90
C ILE A 73 57.10 31.26 -15.11
N ILE A 74 57.65 31.31 -13.89
CA ILE A 74 57.76 30.13 -13.03
C ILE A 74 56.38 29.64 -12.58
N ASP A 75 55.47 30.53 -12.21
CA ASP A 75 54.14 30.14 -11.75
C ASP A 75 53.33 29.46 -12.87
N ASN A 76 53.44 29.96 -14.10
CA ASN A 76 52.87 29.30 -15.28
C ASN A 76 53.50 27.92 -15.53
N LEU A 77 54.81 27.77 -15.34
CA LEU A 77 55.46 26.46 -15.45
C LEU A 77 54.92 25.45 -14.42
N TYR A 78 54.61 25.90 -13.20
CA TYR A 78 53.95 25.07 -12.18
C TYR A 78 52.51 24.72 -12.57
N LEU A 79 51.71 25.64 -13.09
CA LEU A 79 50.35 25.35 -13.56
C LEU A 79 50.35 24.36 -14.73
N ASN A 80 51.28 24.54 -15.66
CA ASN A 80 51.46 23.67 -16.83
C ASN A 80 51.80 22.24 -16.40
N LEU A 81 52.73 22.06 -15.47
CA LEU A 81 53.21 20.73 -15.04
C LEU A 81 52.31 20.08 -13.98
N PHE A 82 51.85 20.85 -13.00
CA PHE A 82 51.27 20.34 -11.75
C PHE A 82 49.81 20.72 -11.53
N ALA A 83 49.21 21.52 -12.42
CA ALA A 83 47.84 22.03 -12.30
C ALA A 83 47.58 22.84 -11.00
N ARG A 84 48.64 23.44 -10.45
CA ARG A 84 48.59 24.31 -9.25
C ARG A 84 49.62 25.43 -9.35
N ASN A 85 49.41 26.52 -8.64
CA ASN A 85 50.40 27.58 -8.50
C ASN A 85 51.63 27.11 -7.72
N ALA A 86 52.77 27.77 -7.95
CA ALA A 86 53.98 27.57 -7.20
C ALA A 86 53.81 28.05 -5.75
N GLU A 87 54.27 27.25 -4.80
CA GLU A 87 54.38 27.66 -3.40
C GLU A 87 55.30 28.90 -3.28
N PRO A 88 55.00 29.87 -2.39
CA PRO A 88 55.76 31.13 -2.33
C PRO A 88 57.27 30.96 -2.22
N ALA A 89 57.74 29.97 -1.45
CA ALA A 89 59.16 29.68 -1.30
C ALA A 89 59.81 29.12 -2.59
N GLY A 90 59.14 28.20 -3.28
CA GLY A 90 59.58 27.64 -4.55
C GLY A 90 59.55 28.69 -5.66
N LEU A 91 58.47 29.48 -5.73
CA LEU A 91 58.33 30.60 -6.66
C LEU A 91 59.49 31.59 -6.55
N ILE A 92 59.80 32.04 -5.32
CA ILE A 92 60.91 32.97 -5.06
C ILE A 92 62.26 32.34 -5.45
N TYR A 93 62.48 31.08 -5.07
CA TYR A 93 63.73 30.39 -5.36
C TYR A 93 63.96 30.27 -6.88
N TRP A 94 63.04 29.66 -7.62
CA TRP A 94 63.18 29.43 -9.05
C TRP A 94 63.20 30.74 -9.86
N ALA A 95 62.37 31.73 -9.49
CA ALA A 95 62.39 33.03 -10.13
C ALA A 95 63.71 33.78 -9.86
N GLY A 96 64.30 33.60 -8.68
CA GLY A 96 65.64 34.08 -8.35
C GLY A 96 66.74 33.44 -9.19
N GLN A 97 66.66 32.12 -9.44
CA GLN A 97 67.60 31.41 -10.30
C GLN A 97 67.58 31.94 -11.74
N LEU A 98 66.39 32.26 -12.28
CA LEU A 98 66.25 32.92 -13.59
C LEU A 98 66.78 34.35 -13.59
N THR A 99 66.40 35.15 -12.58
CA THR A 99 66.76 36.57 -12.50
C THR A 99 68.27 36.78 -12.41
N ASN A 100 68.95 35.89 -11.70
CA ASN A 100 70.41 35.93 -11.54
C ASN A 100 71.16 35.24 -12.69
N GLY A 101 70.46 34.70 -13.70
CA GLY A 101 71.06 33.98 -14.83
C GLY A 101 71.79 32.68 -14.44
N LEU A 102 71.51 32.13 -13.25
CA LEU A 102 72.16 30.91 -12.73
C LEU A 102 71.59 29.64 -13.36
N GLN A 103 70.32 29.69 -13.76
CA GLN A 103 69.70 28.68 -14.60
C GLN A 103 68.88 29.35 -15.70
N THR A 104 68.77 28.68 -16.83
CA THR A 104 67.86 29.04 -17.91
C THR A 104 66.48 28.44 -17.69
N PHE A 105 65.46 28.98 -18.34
CA PHE A 105 64.10 28.41 -18.31
C PHE A 105 64.10 26.94 -18.74
N ALA A 106 64.90 26.58 -19.75
CA ALA A 106 65.07 25.20 -20.20
C ALA A 106 65.61 24.26 -19.12
N GLN A 107 66.61 24.69 -18.35
CA GLN A 107 67.15 23.89 -17.26
C GLN A 107 66.13 23.71 -16.14
N ILE A 108 65.38 24.77 -15.78
CA ILE A 108 64.37 24.71 -14.72
C ILE A 108 63.18 23.83 -15.15
N ALA A 109 62.67 23.98 -16.37
CA ALA A 109 61.57 23.17 -16.89
C ALA A 109 61.93 21.67 -16.91
N LEU A 110 63.15 21.32 -17.34
CA LEU A 110 63.64 19.95 -17.29
C LEU A 110 63.83 19.44 -15.86
N GLN A 111 64.36 20.29 -14.97
CA GLN A 111 64.58 19.91 -13.57
C GLN A 111 63.25 19.65 -12.85
N LEU A 112 62.27 20.54 -12.98
CA LEU A 112 60.96 20.41 -12.34
C LEU A 112 60.18 19.24 -12.91
N THR A 113 60.19 19.05 -14.23
CA THR A 113 59.43 17.96 -14.83
C THR A 113 60.00 16.59 -14.42
N TYR A 114 61.32 16.38 -14.47
CA TYR A 114 61.93 15.06 -14.19
C TYR A 114 62.17 14.77 -12.71
N SER A 115 62.14 15.77 -11.83
CA SER A 115 62.40 15.59 -10.38
C SER A 115 61.14 15.69 -9.51
N ALA A 116 59.96 15.80 -10.12
CA ALA A 116 58.68 15.86 -9.40
C ALA A 116 58.40 14.56 -8.63
N GLN A 117 57.70 14.67 -7.49
CA GLN A 117 57.36 13.56 -6.61
C GLN A 117 55.91 13.68 -6.14
N GLY A 118 55.34 12.60 -5.59
CA GLY A 118 53.99 12.62 -5.02
C GLY A 118 52.91 13.02 -6.04
N THR A 119 51.98 13.88 -5.62
CA THR A 119 50.87 14.37 -6.46
C THR A 119 51.36 15.14 -7.70
N ASP A 120 52.49 15.84 -7.61
CA ASP A 120 53.09 16.55 -8.75
C ASP A 120 53.58 15.57 -9.84
N ALA A 121 54.14 14.42 -9.45
CA ALA A 121 54.52 13.38 -10.39
C ALA A 121 53.30 12.74 -11.06
N THR A 122 52.22 12.54 -10.30
CA THR A 122 50.94 12.04 -10.82
C THR A 122 50.29 13.02 -11.80
N ALA A 123 50.28 14.32 -11.50
CA ALA A 123 49.76 15.35 -12.40
C ALA A 123 50.49 15.35 -13.75
N ILE A 124 51.83 15.28 -13.73
CA ILE A 124 52.60 15.18 -14.99
C ILE A 124 52.27 13.90 -15.74
N ALA A 125 52.21 12.74 -15.06
CA ALA A 125 51.91 11.46 -15.69
C ALA A 125 50.52 11.47 -16.35
N ASN A 126 49.52 12.02 -15.67
CA ASN A 126 48.16 12.16 -16.20
C ASN A 126 48.12 13.10 -17.42
N LYS A 127 48.75 14.28 -17.33
CA LYS A 127 48.82 15.22 -18.45
C LYS A 127 49.54 14.64 -19.66
N LEU A 128 50.59 13.86 -19.43
CA LEU A 128 51.36 13.20 -20.48
C LEU A 128 50.58 12.06 -21.14
N ALA A 129 49.86 11.25 -20.36
CA ALA A 129 48.97 10.22 -20.87
C ALA A 129 47.83 10.82 -21.71
N ALA A 130 47.15 11.84 -21.19
CA ALA A 130 46.10 12.56 -21.91
C ALA A 130 46.64 13.18 -23.20
N SER A 131 47.78 13.87 -23.13
CA SER A 131 48.41 14.49 -24.29
C SER A 131 48.85 13.48 -25.33
N THR A 132 49.33 12.30 -24.91
CA THR A 132 49.67 11.20 -25.82
C THR A 132 48.42 10.73 -26.53
N THR A 133 47.34 10.44 -25.80
CA THR A 133 46.05 10.07 -26.39
C THR A 133 45.55 11.11 -27.39
N PHE A 134 45.66 12.40 -27.07
CA PHE A 134 45.25 13.47 -28.00
C PHE A 134 46.10 13.45 -29.28
N THR A 135 47.43 13.47 -29.16
CA THR A 135 48.33 13.51 -30.32
C THR A 135 48.23 12.25 -31.19
N THR A 136 48.03 11.07 -30.59
CA THR A 136 47.89 9.82 -31.37
C THR A 136 46.57 9.73 -32.12
N ASN A 137 45.53 10.43 -31.65
CA ASN A 137 44.22 10.49 -32.32
C ASN A 137 44.12 11.62 -33.35
N LEU A 138 45.18 12.41 -33.57
CA LEU A 138 45.29 13.30 -34.74
C LEU A 138 45.83 12.49 -35.92
N ASP A 139 45.06 11.52 -36.39
CA ASP A 139 45.48 10.55 -37.40
C ASP A 139 44.91 10.84 -38.80
N LEU A 140 43.97 11.78 -38.90
CA LEU A 140 43.44 12.25 -40.18
C LEU A 140 44.20 13.48 -40.69
N SER A 141 44.35 13.58 -42.01
CA SER A 141 45.04 14.71 -42.66
C SER A 141 44.37 16.06 -42.32
N ALA A 142 43.04 16.10 -42.24
CA ALA A 142 42.29 17.31 -41.88
C ALA A 142 42.52 17.73 -40.41
N GLU A 143 42.61 16.77 -39.50
CA GLU A 143 42.88 17.04 -38.08
C GLU A 143 44.31 17.54 -37.87
N ILE A 144 45.28 16.92 -38.54
CA ILE A 144 46.69 17.33 -38.50
C ILE A 144 46.86 18.76 -39.03
N ILE A 145 46.16 19.10 -40.12
CA ILE A 145 46.21 20.46 -40.71
C ILE A 145 45.48 21.46 -39.81
N GLY A 146 44.31 21.09 -39.27
CA GLY A 146 43.44 21.97 -38.51
C GLY A 146 43.91 22.25 -37.07
N TYR A 147 44.68 21.34 -36.46
CA TYR A 147 45.37 21.61 -35.19
C TYR A 147 46.63 22.48 -35.41
N SER A 148 46.42 23.68 -35.95
CA SER A 148 47.47 24.63 -36.32
C SER A 148 47.10 26.05 -35.89
N GLY A 149 48.12 26.86 -35.62
CA GLY A 149 47.94 28.25 -35.22
C GLY A 149 47.58 28.44 -33.73
N THR A 150 47.45 29.71 -33.34
CA THR A 150 47.36 30.12 -31.93
C THR A 150 46.01 29.79 -31.29
N ALA A 151 44.93 29.81 -32.06
CA ALA A 151 43.57 29.53 -31.58
C ALA A 151 43.33 28.03 -31.31
N ALA A 152 43.76 27.15 -32.22
CA ALA A 152 43.76 25.70 -32.00
C ALA A 152 44.61 25.31 -30.77
N ALA A 153 45.81 25.88 -30.67
CA ALA A 153 46.70 25.69 -29.52
C ALA A 153 46.07 26.19 -28.21
N ALA A 154 45.29 27.28 -28.23
CA ALA A 154 44.59 27.80 -27.05
C ALA A 154 43.42 26.90 -26.61
N SER A 155 42.70 26.32 -27.56
CA SER A 155 41.65 25.34 -27.29
C SER A 155 42.22 24.09 -26.60
N ALA A 156 43.29 23.52 -27.16
CA ALA A 156 43.95 22.35 -26.58
C ALA A 156 44.59 22.65 -25.21
N ARG A 157 45.09 23.88 -24.99
CA ARG A 157 45.54 24.33 -23.66
C ARG A 157 44.45 24.30 -22.61
N THR A 158 43.25 24.76 -22.98
CA THR A 158 42.09 24.81 -22.07
C THR A 158 41.69 23.41 -21.66
N TRP A 159 41.64 22.47 -22.62
CA TRP A 159 41.37 21.07 -22.34
C TRP A 159 42.42 20.43 -21.43
N LEU A 160 43.72 20.56 -21.74
CA LEU A 160 44.77 19.93 -20.94
C LEU A 160 44.89 20.53 -19.53
N ALA A 161 44.51 21.80 -19.34
CA ALA A 161 44.45 22.42 -18.02
C ALA A 161 43.45 21.75 -17.07
N THR A 162 42.44 21.02 -17.59
CA THR A 162 41.47 20.28 -16.76
C THR A 162 42.05 19.01 -16.14
N VAL A 163 43.20 18.54 -16.63
CA VAL A 163 43.85 17.32 -16.17
C VAL A 163 44.73 17.63 -14.96
N THR A 164 44.45 16.97 -13.85
CA THR A 164 45.12 17.17 -12.55
C THR A 164 45.77 15.87 -12.06
N ASP A 165 46.20 15.81 -10.80
CA ASP A 165 46.67 14.60 -10.13
C ASP A 165 45.53 13.59 -9.81
N VAL A 166 44.26 13.98 -10.00
CA VAL A 166 43.09 13.12 -9.74
C VAL A 166 42.79 12.19 -10.93
N ALA A 167 42.73 10.88 -10.69
CA ALA A 167 42.53 9.85 -11.72
C ALA A 167 41.26 10.04 -12.58
N ALA A 168 40.14 10.47 -11.98
CA ALA A 168 38.90 10.72 -12.72
C ALA A 168 39.05 11.80 -13.80
N THR A 169 39.89 12.81 -13.57
CA THR A 169 40.14 13.88 -14.56
C THR A 169 40.88 13.36 -15.79
N LEU A 170 41.78 12.37 -15.63
CA LEU A 170 42.40 11.66 -16.75
C LEU A 170 41.37 10.83 -17.52
N THR A 171 40.53 10.06 -16.83
CA THR A 171 39.49 9.24 -17.47
C THR A 171 38.51 10.11 -18.29
N THR A 172 38.04 11.22 -17.73
CA THR A 172 37.19 12.19 -18.43
C THR A 172 37.91 12.81 -19.63
N ALA A 173 39.17 13.21 -19.47
CA ALA A 173 39.94 13.80 -20.57
C ALA A 173 40.17 12.81 -21.72
N GLN A 174 40.53 11.55 -21.43
CA GLN A 174 40.72 10.52 -22.44
C GLN A 174 39.42 10.19 -23.19
N ALA A 175 38.29 10.08 -22.47
CA ALA A 175 36.98 9.89 -23.10
C ALA A 175 36.56 11.10 -23.96
N GLY A 176 36.93 12.32 -23.54
CA GLY A 176 36.64 13.56 -24.25
C GLY A 176 37.66 13.98 -25.31
N ALA A 177 38.69 13.17 -25.58
CA ALA A 177 39.82 13.57 -26.45
C ALA A 177 39.37 13.88 -27.89
N ALA A 178 38.44 13.09 -28.46
CA ALA A 178 37.91 13.32 -29.81
C ALA A 178 37.18 14.67 -29.92
N ALA A 179 36.32 15.00 -28.95
CA ALA A 179 35.63 16.30 -28.92
C ALA A 179 36.61 17.47 -28.74
N ALA A 180 37.66 17.28 -27.94
CA ALA A 180 38.71 18.27 -27.77
C ALA A 180 39.53 18.49 -29.06
N ILE A 181 39.80 17.43 -29.82
CA ILE A 181 40.43 17.51 -31.15
C ILE A 181 39.54 18.29 -32.10
N THR A 182 38.25 17.95 -32.20
CA THR A 182 37.29 18.68 -33.02
C THR A 182 37.22 20.17 -32.66
N ALA A 183 37.14 20.49 -31.36
CA ALA A 183 37.11 21.87 -30.90
C ALA A 183 38.40 22.64 -31.20
N ALA A 184 39.57 21.99 -31.10
CA ALA A 184 40.84 22.60 -31.44
C ALA A 184 41.00 22.82 -32.95
N VAL A 185 40.62 21.83 -33.76
CA VAL A 185 40.60 21.91 -35.23
C VAL A 185 39.66 23.02 -35.70
N ALA A 186 38.45 23.10 -35.16
CA ALA A 186 37.49 24.15 -35.47
C ALA A 186 38.00 25.54 -35.06
N ALA A 187 38.65 25.66 -33.90
CA ALA A 187 39.25 26.93 -33.47
C ALA A 187 40.42 27.37 -34.37
N GLY A 188 41.12 26.43 -35.00
CA GLY A 188 42.18 26.70 -35.98
C GLY A 188 41.69 27.04 -37.39
N ALA A 189 40.40 26.84 -37.67
CA ALA A 189 39.84 27.07 -39.00
C ALA A 189 39.74 28.58 -39.34
N THR A 190 40.10 28.94 -40.57
CA THR A 190 39.87 30.28 -41.12
C THR A 190 38.43 30.39 -41.63
N SER A 191 37.75 31.52 -41.38
CA SER A 191 36.44 31.80 -41.98
C SER A 191 36.56 31.83 -43.51
N GLY A 192 35.79 30.99 -44.19
CA GLY A 192 35.71 30.97 -45.65
C GLY A 192 34.67 31.96 -46.19
N ALA A 193 34.56 32.03 -47.52
CA ALA A 193 33.54 32.80 -48.23
C ALA A 193 32.09 32.32 -48.01
N THR A 194 31.14 33.24 -48.15
CA THR A 194 29.69 32.95 -48.23
C THR A 194 29.21 33.11 -49.67
N PHE A 195 28.53 32.10 -50.20
CA PHE A 195 27.97 32.06 -51.54
C PHE A 195 26.44 32.03 -51.48
N THR A 196 25.78 32.76 -52.37
CA THR A 196 24.32 32.71 -52.55
C THR A 196 24.04 32.30 -53.99
N LEU A 197 23.29 31.21 -54.18
CA LEU A 197 22.90 30.74 -55.51
C LEU A 197 21.98 31.76 -56.20
N THR A 198 21.96 31.72 -57.52
CA THR A 198 21.16 32.57 -58.38
C THR A 198 20.06 31.75 -59.06
N THR A 199 19.18 32.37 -59.85
CA THR A 199 18.15 31.64 -60.60
C THR A 199 18.71 30.98 -61.88
N GLY A 200 20.01 31.13 -62.16
CA GLY A 200 20.69 30.49 -63.28
C GLY A 200 21.45 29.24 -62.83
N VAL A 201 22.11 28.58 -63.77
CA VAL A 201 23.03 27.48 -63.45
C VAL A 201 24.26 28.05 -62.74
N ASP A 202 24.50 27.62 -61.51
CA ASP A 202 25.61 28.06 -60.68
C ASP A 202 26.75 27.03 -60.65
N ALA A 203 28.00 27.53 -60.61
CA ALA A 203 29.20 26.72 -60.44
C ALA A 203 30.06 27.32 -59.31
N ILE A 204 29.83 26.82 -58.10
CA ILE A 204 30.49 27.29 -56.87
C ILE A 204 31.68 26.40 -56.56
N VAL A 205 32.83 27.02 -56.30
CA VAL A 205 34.04 26.35 -55.78
C VAL A 205 34.49 27.14 -54.56
N GLY A 206 34.46 26.50 -53.40
CA GLY A 206 34.88 27.05 -52.13
C GLY A 206 36.39 27.26 -52.02
N ASP A 207 36.80 27.92 -50.96
CA ASP A 207 38.21 28.17 -50.65
C ASP A 207 38.75 27.11 -49.68
N THR A 208 39.77 27.45 -48.90
CA THR A 208 40.35 26.54 -47.89
C THR A 208 39.83 26.82 -46.48
N GLY A 209 38.86 27.72 -46.33
CA GLY A 209 38.22 28.07 -45.08
C GLY A 209 36.79 27.56 -45.02
N ASN A 210 36.14 27.67 -43.87
CA ASN A 210 34.77 27.18 -43.68
C ASN A 210 33.77 28.02 -44.49
N ASN A 211 33.29 27.49 -45.61
CA ASN A 211 32.40 28.15 -46.53
C ASN A 211 30.91 27.96 -46.15
N ALA A 212 30.09 28.94 -46.52
CA ALA A 212 28.65 28.90 -46.33
C ALA A 212 27.92 29.14 -47.65
N ILE A 213 27.16 28.17 -48.11
CA ILE A 213 26.38 28.23 -49.34
C ILE A 213 24.90 28.36 -48.96
N VAL A 214 24.19 29.29 -49.59
CA VAL A 214 22.77 29.54 -49.34
C VAL A 214 21.98 29.44 -50.65
N ALA A 215 20.90 28.66 -50.64
CA ALA A 215 19.97 28.53 -51.76
C ALA A 215 18.51 28.61 -51.28
N THR A 216 17.63 29.15 -52.13
CA THR A 216 16.17 29.09 -51.97
C THR A 216 15.55 28.17 -53.00
N ASP A 217 14.24 27.89 -52.90
CA ASP A 217 13.48 27.12 -53.89
C ASP A 217 13.59 27.68 -55.32
N THR A 218 13.81 28.98 -55.47
CA THR A 218 13.97 29.63 -56.77
C THR A 218 15.41 29.66 -57.28
N THR A 219 16.40 29.45 -56.42
CA THR A 219 17.82 29.51 -56.79
C THR A 219 18.50 28.16 -56.81
N TRP A 220 17.87 27.11 -56.28
CA TRP A 220 18.31 25.73 -56.49
C TRP A 220 17.75 25.24 -57.82
N THR A 221 18.50 25.39 -58.91
CA THR A 221 18.04 25.10 -60.27
C THR A 221 18.73 23.87 -60.86
N ALA A 222 18.31 23.43 -62.04
CA ALA A 222 18.90 22.24 -62.65
C ALA A 222 20.38 22.47 -63.02
N LEU A 223 21.21 21.44 -62.81
CA LEU A 223 22.64 21.43 -63.15
C LEU A 223 23.57 22.30 -62.27
N ASP A 224 23.12 22.87 -61.16
CA ASP A 224 24.03 23.57 -60.24
C ASP A 224 25.13 22.61 -59.73
N SER A 225 26.35 23.13 -59.67
CA SER A 225 27.54 22.42 -59.21
C SER A 225 28.18 23.16 -58.04
N ILE A 226 28.27 22.48 -56.90
CA ILE A 226 28.78 23.03 -55.64
C ILE A 226 29.93 22.15 -55.17
N ASP A 227 31.11 22.73 -55.06
CA ASP A 227 32.26 22.14 -54.38
C ASP A 227 32.61 23.03 -53.18
N GLY A 228 32.47 22.53 -51.95
CA GLY A 228 32.75 23.30 -50.74
C GLY A 228 34.25 23.57 -50.53
N GLY A 229 35.14 22.84 -51.22
CA GLY A 229 36.58 23.07 -51.10
C GLY A 229 37.18 22.33 -49.90
N ALA A 230 38.05 22.99 -49.15
CA ALA A 230 38.62 22.43 -47.93
C ALA A 230 38.16 23.26 -46.74
N GLY A 231 37.89 22.60 -45.61
CA GLY A 231 37.35 23.29 -44.43
C GLY A 231 36.19 22.50 -43.87
N THR A 232 35.33 23.17 -43.12
CA THR A 232 34.02 22.63 -42.72
C THR A 232 32.94 23.50 -43.34
N ASP A 233 32.30 22.97 -44.37
CA ASP A 233 31.46 23.71 -45.29
C ASP A 233 29.98 23.39 -45.07
N THR A 234 29.15 24.43 -45.23
CA THR A 234 27.71 24.37 -44.94
C THR A 234 26.87 24.74 -46.14
N LEU A 235 25.77 24.01 -46.37
CA LEU A 235 24.73 24.35 -47.35
C LEU A 235 23.40 24.60 -46.62
N SER A 236 22.80 25.77 -46.85
CA SER A 236 21.49 26.14 -46.33
C SER A 236 20.45 26.19 -47.44
N LEU A 237 19.43 25.34 -47.36
CA LEU A 237 18.30 25.27 -48.27
C LEU A 237 17.07 25.89 -47.61
N GLN A 238 16.53 26.96 -48.22
CA GLN A 238 15.38 27.72 -47.72
C GLN A 238 14.25 27.75 -48.75
N ASP A 239 13.33 26.80 -48.66
CA ASP A 239 12.15 26.72 -49.52
C ASP A 239 10.98 27.51 -48.91
N VAL A 240 10.69 28.69 -49.47
CA VAL A 240 9.62 29.56 -48.99
C VAL A 240 8.28 29.30 -49.69
N ALA A 241 8.29 28.66 -50.86
CA ALA A 241 7.08 28.33 -51.62
C ALA A 241 6.44 27.01 -51.17
N GLY A 242 7.26 26.07 -50.70
CA GLY A 242 6.88 24.69 -50.40
C GLY A 242 7.00 23.80 -51.64
N GLY A 243 7.27 22.51 -51.42
CA GLY A 243 7.35 21.51 -52.48
C GLY A 243 8.76 21.28 -53.03
N PHE A 244 9.82 21.68 -52.31
CA PHE A 244 11.20 21.40 -52.68
C PHE A 244 11.42 19.92 -53.00
N ASN A 245 12.04 19.63 -54.15
CA ASN A 245 12.42 18.29 -54.56
C ASN A 245 13.68 18.32 -55.43
N ASN A 246 14.79 17.78 -54.94
CA ASN A 246 16.07 17.77 -55.66
C ASN A 246 16.31 16.52 -56.53
N THR A 247 15.42 15.52 -56.50
CA THR A 247 15.62 14.22 -57.19
C THR A 247 15.57 14.32 -58.72
N THR A 248 15.09 15.43 -59.28
CA THR A 248 14.88 15.62 -60.72
C THR A 248 15.82 16.65 -61.37
N LEU A 249 16.68 17.31 -60.59
CA LEU A 249 17.40 18.52 -60.99
C LEU A 249 18.87 18.28 -61.41
N GLY A 250 19.43 17.09 -61.13
CA GLY A 250 20.78 16.70 -61.60
C GLY A 250 21.93 17.52 -61.02
N ASN A 251 21.76 18.09 -59.82
CA ASN A 251 22.78 18.88 -59.13
C ASN A 251 23.97 18.03 -58.66
N THR A 252 25.14 18.65 -58.53
CA THR A 252 26.34 18.01 -57.94
C THR A 252 26.78 18.77 -56.69
N VAL A 253 27.00 18.05 -55.59
CA VAL A 253 27.52 18.61 -54.33
C VAL A 253 28.67 17.75 -53.84
N THR A 254 29.83 18.36 -53.68
CA THR A 254 31.07 17.72 -53.19
C THR A 254 31.71 18.55 -52.09
N ASN A 255 32.40 17.90 -51.15
CA ASN A 255 33.13 18.55 -50.06
C ASN A 255 32.28 19.57 -49.28
N VAL A 256 31.00 19.25 -49.04
CA VAL A 256 30.13 20.00 -48.13
C VAL A 256 29.79 19.07 -46.98
N GLU A 257 30.23 19.39 -45.76
CA GLU A 257 30.10 18.50 -44.60
C GLU A 257 28.71 18.56 -43.96
N ALA A 258 28.01 19.69 -44.07
CA ALA A 258 26.73 19.89 -43.41
C ALA A 258 25.68 20.57 -44.29
N VAL A 259 24.46 20.01 -44.34
CA VAL A 259 23.30 20.65 -44.96
C VAL A 259 22.22 20.94 -43.92
N THR A 260 21.64 22.15 -43.97
CA THR A 260 20.44 22.54 -43.22
C THR A 260 19.32 22.88 -44.19
N ALA A 261 18.15 22.25 -44.06
CA ALA A 261 16.99 22.50 -44.91
C ALA A 261 15.76 22.95 -44.10
N ARG A 262 15.01 23.88 -44.70
CA ARG A 262 13.74 24.40 -44.19
C ARG A 262 12.78 24.57 -45.35
N SER A 263 11.56 24.06 -45.22
CA SER A 263 10.50 24.25 -46.22
C SER A 263 9.20 24.72 -45.58
N ALA A 264 8.53 25.68 -46.21
CA ALA A 264 7.18 26.10 -45.84
C ALA A 264 6.10 25.04 -46.17
N GLY A 265 6.43 24.04 -46.99
CA GLY A 265 5.52 22.99 -47.45
C GLY A 265 6.19 21.62 -47.48
N ALA A 266 5.86 20.80 -48.49
CA ALA A 266 6.48 19.48 -48.63
C ALA A 266 7.98 19.61 -48.97
N LEU A 267 8.79 18.68 -48.49
CA LEU A 267 10.23 18.64 -48.68
C LEU A 267 10.66 17.23 -49.10
N THR A 268 11.31 17.08 -50.24
CA THR A 268 11.99 15.86 -50.67
C THR A 268 13.47 16.17 -50.89
N LEU A 269 14.34 15.53 -50.10
CA LEU A 269 15.77 15.75 -50.16
C LEU A 269 16.53 14.42 -50.21
N ASP A 270 17.13 14.14 -51.36
CA ASP A 270 18.02 12.99 -51.57
C ASP A 270 19.46 13.48 -51.70
N THR A 271 20.31 13.13 -50.74
CA THR A 271 21.74 13.49 -50.73
C THR A 271 22.64 12.29 -50.96
N THR A 272 22.12 11.18 -51.45
CA THR A 272 22.92 9.96 -51.69
C THR A 272 24.02 10.18 -52.74
N ALA A 273 23.81 11.08 -53.68
CA ALA A 273 24.79 11.46 -54.69
C ALA A 273 25.81 12.52 -54.20
N TRP A 274 25.65 13.05 -53.00
CA TRP A 274 26.52 14.10 -52.46
C TRP A 274 27.71 13.46 -51.75
N THR A 275 28.91 13.97 -52.03
CA THR A 275 30.16 13.42 -51.45
C THR A 275 30.73 14.38 -50.41
N GLY A 276 31.26 13.86 -49.30
CA GLY A 276 31.76 14.65 -48.16
C GLY A 276 30.71 14.97 -47.08
N LEU A 277 29.41 14.76 -47.36
CA LEU A 277 28.34 15.09 -46.42
C LEU A 277 28.32 14.17 -45.19
N THR A 278 28.48 14.78 -44.01
CA THR A 278 28.46 14.08 -42.71
C THR A 278 27.21 14.39 -41.90
N SER A 279 26.51 15.51 -42.17
CA SER A 279 25.29 15.86 -41.45
C SER A 279 24.21 16.51 -42.34
N MET A 280 22.97 16.12 -42.08
CA MET A 280 21.75 16.69 -42.66
C MET A 280 20.80 17.09 -41.53
N THR A 281 20.41 18.36 -41.49
CA THR A 281 19.47 18.88 -40.50
C THR A 281 18.25 19.48 -41.18
N VAL A 282 17.06 19.00 -40.84
CA VAL A 282 15.79 19.61 -41.22
C VAL A 282 15.18 20.26 -39.98
N THR A 283 14.85 21.54 -40.05
CA THR A 283 14.23 22.26 -38.92
C THR A 283 12.78 22.69 -39.17
N GLN A 284 12.26 22.44 -40.38
CA GLN A 284 10.88 22.73 -40.75
C GLN A 284 10.50 22.00 -42.05
N GLY A 285 9.30 21.41 -42.08
CA GLY A 285 8.68 20.85 -43.29
C GLY A 285 7.27 20.34 -43.01
N ALA A 286 6.43 20.19 -44.04
CA ALA A 286 5.14 19.51 -43.96
C ALA A 286 5.35 17.99 -44.21
N ALA A 287 4.92 17.46 -45.36
CA ALA A 287 5.31 16.10 -45.75
C ALA A 287 6.78 16.09 -46.16
N THR A 288 7.62 15.35 -45.41
CA THR A 288 9.08 15.39 -45.55
C THR A 288 9.62 14.00 -45.85
N ALA A 289 10.38 13.87 -46.94
CA ALA A 289 11.06 12.65 -47.35
C ALA A 289 12.57 12.90 -47.48
N LEU A 290 13.37 12.18 -46.70
CA LEU A 290 14.82 12.31 -46.63
C LEU A 290 15.49 11.00 -47.04
N THR A 291 16.49 11.07 -47.91
CA THR A 291 17.31 9.93 -48.30
C THR A 291 18.77 10.32 -48.22
N ALA A 292 19.59 9.58 -47.48
CA ALA A 292 21.01 9.89 -47.31
C ALA A 292 21.90 8.64 -47.31
N ALA A 293 23.17 8.83 -47.68
CA ALA A 293 24.18 7.78 -47.57
C ALA A 293 24.43 7.37 -46.11
N THR A 294 24.99 6.19 -45.90
CA THR A 294 25.32 5.65 -44.56
C THR A 294 26.43 6.41 -43.84
N THR A 295 27.02 7.42 -44.48
CA THR A 295 28.01 8.33 -43.90
C THR A 295 27.42 9.61 -43.33
N THR A 296 26.13 9.89 -43.58
CA THR A 296 25.48 11.16 -43.21
C THR A 296 24.53 10.99 -42.03
N ALA A 297 24.76 11.67 -40.92
CA ALA A 297 23.83 11.72 -39.80
C ALA A 297 22.64 12.65 -40.12
N ILE A 298 21.42 12.21 -39.80
CA ILE A 298 20.18 12.94 -40.09
C ILE A 298 19.54 13.42 -38.79
N THR A 299 19.20 14.70 -38.71
CA THR A 299 18.37 15.28 -37.66
C THR A 299 17.14 15.92 -38.28
N ALA A 300 15.94 15.48 -37.90
CA ALA A 300 14.69 16.05 -38.38
C ALA A 300 13.87 16.60 -37.20
N SER A 301 13.56 17.89 -37.26
CA SER A 301 12.79 18.61 -36.25
C SER A 301 11.79 19.57 -36.91
N GLY A 302 10.68 19.87 -36.23
CA GLY A 302 9.69 20.83 -36.73
C GLY A 302 8.91 20.36 -37.96
N VAL A 303 8.89 19.04 -38.22
CA VAL A 303 8.11 18.43 -39.31
C VAL A 303 6.66 18.23 -38.85
N THR A 304 5.71 18.81 -39.57
CA THR A 304 4.28 18.79 -39.22
C THR A 304 3.43 17.84 -40.05
N GLY A 305 4.00 17.16 -41.05
CA GLY A 305 3.33 16.15 -41.88
C GLY A 305 3.94 14.77 -41.73
N ALA A 306 3.70 13.88 -42.69
CA ALA A 306 4.36 12.57 -42.70
C ALA A 306 5.87 12.73 -42.89
N LEU A 307 6.66 11.99 -42.10
CA LEU A 307 8.12 11.98 -42.18
C LEU A 307 8.61 10.60 -42.62
N THR A 308 9.33 10.54 -43.74
CA THR A 308 10.01 9.33 -44.20
C THR A 308 11.51 9.56 -44.26
N ILE A 309 12.31 8.69 -43.67
CA ILE A 309 13.77 8.76 -43.68
C ILE A 309 14.33 7.42 -44.14
N ASP A 310 15.20 7.44 -45.15
CA ASP A 310 15.92 6.27 -45.65
C ASP A 310 17.44 6.48 -45.58
N GLY A 311 18.15 5.50 -45.02
CA GLY A 311 19.60 5.49 -44.86
C GLY A 311 20.14 6.28 -43.66
N GLY A 312 21.31 6.90 -43.85
CA GLY A 312 22.01 7.67 -42.82
C GLY A 312 22.98 6.87 -41.92
N ALA A 313 23.93 7.60 -41.33
CA ALA A 313 24.88 7.11 -40.32
C ALA A 313 24.25 7.05 -38.92
N ALA A 314 23.28 7.93 -38.63
CA ALA A 314 22.46 7.98 -37.44
C ALA A 314 21.20 8.81 -37.75
N VAL A 315 20.10 8.57 -37.05
CA VAL A 315 18.84 9.32 -37.24
C VAL A 315 18.34 9.82 -35.90
N THR A 316 18.07 11.13 -35.81
CA THR A 316 17.40 11.75 -34.67
C THR A 316 16.16 12.51 -35.15
N VAL A 317 15.00 12.17 -34.59
CA VAL A 317 13.71 12.79 -34.93
C VAL A 317 13.11 13.44 -33.69
N THR A 318 12.66 14.68 -33.83
CA THR A 318 11.80 15.37 -32.85
C THR A 318 10.56 15.91 -33.56
N ALA A 319 9.46 15.16 -33.42
CA ALA A 319 8.16 15.47 -34.00
C ALA A 319 7.22 16.13 -32.97
N GLY A 320 6.39 17.05 -33.47
CA GLY A 320 5.42 17.84 -32.70
C GLY A 320 4.00 17.71 -33.25
N THR A 321 3.08 18.56 -32.78
CA THR A 321 1.67 18.53 -33.17
C THR A 321 1.48 18.48 -34.70
N GLY A 322 0.88 17.40 -35.21
CA GLY A 322 0.41 17.29 -36.59
C GLY A 322 1.09 16.24 -37.48
N SER A 323 2.21 15.62 -37.06
CA SER A 323 2.91 14.66 -37.92
C SER A 323 2.02 13.49 -38.33
N ALA A 324 1.81 13.30 -39.64
CA ALA A 324 0.93 12.27 -40.22
C ALA A 324 1.62 10.88 -40.30
N GLY A 325 2.47 10.57 -39.32
CA GLY A 325 3.26 9.34 -39.21
C GLY A 325 4.76 9.53 -39.42
N ILE A 326 5.55 8.62 -38.84
CA ILE A 326 7.02 8.59 -38.94
C ILE A 326 7.42 7.21 -39.46
N THR A 327 8.16 7.17 -40.56
CA THR A 327 8.74 5.94 -41.13
C THR A 327 10.24 6.11 -41.29
N ILE A 328 11.03 5.23 -40.70
CA ILE A 328 12.50 5.21 -40.82
C ILE A 328 12.93 3.85 -41.36
N GLY A 329 13.78 3.84 -42.37
CA GLY A 329 14.35 2.60 -42.93
C GLY A 329 13.39 1.81 -43.81
N GLY A 330 12.34 2.44 -44.36
CA GLY A 330 11.30 1.76 -45.13
C GLY A 330 11.81 1.16 -46.44
N THR A 331 12.85 1.73 -47.04
CA THR A 331 13.52 1.17 -48.22
C THR A 331 14.99 0.86 -47.95
N THR A 332 15.72 1.78 -47.30
CA THR A 332 17.14 1.63 -46.98
C THR A 332 17.34 1.80 -45.48
N VAL A 333 17.79 0.76 -44.82
CA VAL A 333 17.97 0.77 -43.36
C VAL A 333 19.07 1.72 -42.91
N ASN A 334 18.89 2.29 -41.73
CA ASN A 334 19.90 3.11 -41.08
C ASN A 334 21.08 2.25 -40.57
N ALA A 335 22.31 2.76 -40.70
CA ALA A 335 23.52 2.04 -40.31
C ALA A 335 23.92 2.21 -38.83
N GLY A 336 23.41 3.22 -38.12
CA GLY A 336 23.81 3.56 -36.74
C GLY A 336 22.63 3.77 -35.78
N ALA A 337 22.73 4.73 -34.86
CA ALA A 337 21.70 4.88 -33.83
C ALA A 337 20.44 5.59 -34.36
N VAL A 338 19.26 5.16 -33.91
CA VAL A 338 17.96 5.78 -34.22
C VAL A 338 17.30 6.26 -32.94
N THR A 339 17.00 7.55 -32.85
CA THR A 339 16.26 8.17 -31.73
C THR A 339 15.05 8.92 -32.26
N VAL A 340 13.86 8.62 -31.75
CA VAL A 340 12.60 9.27 -32.14
C VAL A 340 11.91 9.80 -30.89
N THR A 341 11.58 11.09 -30.88
CA THR A 341 10.69 11.71 -29.89
C THR A 341 9.47 12.29 -30.62
N ASP A 342 8.30 11.72 -30.42
CA ASP A 342 7.02 12.21 -30.94
C ASP A 342 6.14 12.70 -29.81
N THR A 343 5.99 14.01 -29.68
CA THR A 343 5.24 14.59 -28.55
C THR A 343 3.71 14.56 -28.73
N ALA A 344 3.21 14.16 -29.91
CA ALA A 344 1.78 14.21 -30.24
C ALA A 344 1.36 13.11 -31.24
N GLN A 345 1.64 11.85 -30.92
CA GLN A 345 1.42 10.70 -31.82
C GLN A 345 -0.03 10.60 -32.33
N ALA A 346 -1.01 10.80 -31.44
CA ALA A 346 -2.44 10.63 -31.74
C ALA A 346 -2.73 9.27 -32.41
N ALA A 347 -3.43 9.27 -33.55
CA ALA A 347 -3.78 8.09 -34.31
C ALA A 347 -2.70 7.65 -35.33
N ASN A 348 -1.55 8.35 -35.37
CA ASN A 348 -0.55 8.14 -36.40
C ASN A 348 0.43 7.01 -36.05
N ALA A 349 0.95 6.35 -37.08
CA ALA A 349 1.90 5.25 -36.94
C ALA A 349 3.35 5.73 -36.84
N ILE A 350 4.15 5.06 -36.01
CA ILE A 350 5.61 5.14 -35.99
C ILE A 350 6.14 3.79 -36.44
N ALA A 351 6.95 3.75 -37.49
CA ALA A 351 7.56 2.55 -38.06
C ALA A 351 9.07 2.75 -38.25
N ILE A 352 9.88 1.84 -37.72
CA ILE A 352 11.35 1.94 -37.75
C ILE A 352 11.94 0.60 -38.14
N ASP A 353 12.88 0.61 -39.09
CA ASP A 353 13.75 -0.52 -39.45
C ASP A 353 15.24 -0.13 -39.32
N GLY A 354 16.10 -1.12 -39.08
CA GLY A 354 17.53 -0.97 -38.92
C GLY A 354 18.00 -0.41 -37.58
N GLY A 355 19.26 0.00 -37.57
CA GLY A 355 19.91 0.68 -36.45
C GLY A 355 20.70 -0.22 -35.48
N THR A 356 21.73 0.36 -34.86
CA THR A 356 22.56 -0.27 -33.82
C THR A 356 21.96 -0.09 -32.43
N THR A 357 21.23 1.00 -32.20
CA THR A 357 20.37 1.21 -31.03
C THR A 357 19.12 1.93 -31.49
N VAL A 358 17.97 1.58 -30.93
CA VAL A 358 16.69 2.22 -31.26
C VAL A 358 16.02 2.70 -29.98
N SER A 359 15.78 4.00 -29.89
CA SER A 359 15.05 4.63 -28.78
C SER A 359 13.86 5.40 -29.32
N VAL A 360 12.66 5.07 -28.84
CA VAL A 360 11.41 5.73 -29.24
C VAL A 360 10.69 6.23 -27.99
N THR A 361 10.37 7.51 -27.96
CA THR A 361 9.48 8.12 -26.95
C THR A 361 8.31 8.77 -27.67
N SER A 362 7.09 8.31 -27.42
CA SER A 362 5.88 8.92 -27.96
C SER A 362 4.88 9.31 -26.86
N SER A 363 4.21 10.46 -27.01
CA SER A 363 3.17 10.93 -26.09
C SER A 363 1.90 11.34 -26.81
N GLY A 364 0.78 11.36 -26.10
CA GLY A 364 -0.51 11.72 -26.67
C GLY A 364 -1.07 10.65 -27.61
N ALA A 365 -0.64 9.40 -27.46
CA ALA A 365 -1.07 8.31 -28.32
C ALA A 365 -2.55 7.97 -28.12
N THR A 366 -3.25 7.65 -29.20
CA THR A 366 -4.58 7.03 -29.18
C THR A 366 -4.49 5.69 -29.90
N THR A 367 -5.05 5.56 -31.11
CA THR A 367 -5.02 4.32 -31.90
C THR A 367 -3.73 4.13 -32.70
N GLY A 368 -2.79 5.07 -32.63
CA GLY A 368 -1.52 5.03 -33.37
C GLY A 368 -0.65 3.83 -32.97
N THR A 369 -0.18 3.08 -33.96
CA THR A 369 0.71 1.92 -33.76
C THR A 369 2.17 2.33 -33.65
N LEU A 370 2.97 1.55 -32.94
CA LEU A 370 4.43 1.72 -32.87
C LEU A 370 5.10 0.40 -33.24
N THR A 371 5.85 0.42 -34.35
CA THR A 371 6.53 -0.77 -34.89
C THR A 371 8.03 -0.52 -35.01
N VAL A 372 8.83 -1.38 -34.39
CA VAL A 372 10.29 -1.44 -34.55
C VAL A 372 10.64 -2.81 -35.15
N GLY A 373 11.37 -2.85 -36.26
CA GLY A 373 11.46 -4.04 -37.11
C GLY A 373 10.17 -4.22 -37.93
N ASN A 374 9.76 -3.17 -38.64
CA ASN A 374 8.56 -3.06 -39.47
C ASN A 374 8.55 -3.99 -40.71
N GLY A 375 9.63 -4.70 -41.00
CA GLY A 375 9.66 -5.78 -41.99
C GLY A 375 11.05 -5.94 -42.59
N GLY A 376 11.18 -6.79 -43.62
CA GLY A 376 12.45 -6.98 -44.33
C GLY A 376 13.18 -8.28 -43.98
N ALA A 377 14.41 -8.41 -44.48
CA ALA A 377 15.29 -9.53 -44.18
C ALA A 377 15.76 -9.46 -42.72
N ALA A 378 16.29 -10.57 -42.18
CA ALA A 378 16.84 -10.57 -40.82
C ALA A 378 17.97 -9.54 -40.61
N THR A 379 18.65 -9.13 -41.69
CA THR A 379 19.66 -8.07 -41.72
C THR A 379 19.12 -6.66 -41.49
N ASP A 380 17.80 -6.48 -41.66
CA ASP A 380 17.14 -5.18 -41.61
C ASP A 380 16.60 -4.90 -40.19
N LEU A 381 16.67 -5.89 -39.30
CA LEU A 381 16.27 -5.74 -37.90
C LEU A 381 17.32 -4.95 -37.10
N PRO A 382 16.91 -4.20 -36.06
CA PRO A 382 17.84 -3.57 -35.14
C PRO A 382 18.83 -4.58 -34.54
N SER A 383 20.10 -4.19 -34.49
CA SER A 383 21.20 -5.08 -34.11
C SER A 383 21.65 -4.97 -32.65
N GLY A 384 21.26 -3.91 -31.93
CA GLY A 384 21.56 -3.71 -30.51
C GLY A 384 20.33 -3.41 -29.66
N VAL A 385 20.43 -2.52 -28.68
CA VAL A 385 19.35 -2.30 -27.68
C VAL A 385 18.15 -1.59 -28.29
N ILE A 386 16.94 -2.04 -27.94
CA ILE A 386 15.68 -1.39 -28.30
C ILE A 386 14.98 -0.90 -27.01
N THR A 387 14.59 0.37 -26.98
CA THR A 387 13.81 0.99 -25.91
C THR A 387 12.62 1.76 -26.48
N VAL A 388 11.43 1.42 -26.02
CA VAL A 388 10.17 2.05 -26.44
C VAL A 388 9.46 2.59 -25.19
N ALA A 389 9.11 3.87 -25.20
CA ALA A 389 8.25 4.51 -24.22
C ALA A 389 7.05 5.15 -24.93
N LYS A 390 5.84 4.69 -24.64
CA LYS A 390 4.60 5.18 -25.24
C LYS A 390 3.64 5.66 -24.16
N THR A 391 3.21 6.91 -24.22
CA THR A 391 2.24 7.48 -23.28
C THR A 391 0.94 7.81 -24.01
N GLY A 392 -0.17 7.27 -23.53
CA GLY A 392 -1.50 7.56 -24.04
C GLY A 392 -1.90 9.03 -23.86
N ALA A 393 -2.93 9.46 -24.57
CA ALA A 393 -3.52 10.78 -24.40
C ALA A 393 -4.03 11.01 -22.96
N ASN A 394 -4.26 12.27 -22.60
CA ASN A 394 -4.87 12.58 -21.31
C ASN A 394 -6.25 11.92 -21.17
N TYR A 395 -6.65 11.64 -19.94
CA TYR A 395 -7.97 11.11 -19.63
C TYR A 395 -9.07 12.07 -20.08
N VAL A 396 -10.12 11.52 -20.68
CA VAL A 396 -11.34 12.24 -21.06
C VAL A 396 -12.52 11.60 -20.31
N ALA A 397 -13.36 12.43 -19.69
CA ALA A 397 -14.46 11.93 -18.87
C ALA A 397 -15.44 11.07 -19.68
N GLY A 398 -15.88 9.95 -19.11
CA GLY A 398 -16.83 9.02 -19.76
C GLY A 398 -16.28 8.22 -20.94
N THR A 399 -14.99 8.31 -21.28
CA THR A 399 -14.45 7.62 -22.46
C THR A 399 -13.83 6.28 -22.11
N THR A 400 -14.25 5.24 -22.83
CA THR A 400 -13.60 3.92 -22.85
C THR A 400 -12.95 3.71 -24.21
N ASP A 401 -11.65 3.43 -24.24
CA ASP A 401 -10.85 3.32 -25.45
C ASP A 401 -9.72 2.28 -25.33
N THR A 402 -9.04 2.03 -26.44
CA THR A 402 -7.89 1.12 -26.53
C THR A 402 -6.73 1.83 -27.23
N LEU A 403 -5.52 1.74 -26.66
CA LEU A 403 -4.31 2.27 -27.28
C LEU A 403 -3.85 1.39 -28.45
N GLY A 404 -3.20 2.00 -29.45
CA GLY A 404 -2.66 1.26 -30.58
C GLY A 404 -1.57 0.26 -30.17
N ALA A 405 -1.39 -0.81 -30.93
CA ALA A 405 -0.42 -1.87 -30.60
C ALA A 405 1.05 -1.40 -30.70
N ILE A 406 1.91 -2.12 -29.97
CA ILE A 406 3.37 -2.00 -30.03
C ILE A 406 3.93 -3.32 -30.57
N THR A 407 4.72 -3.28 -31.64
CA THR A 407 5.38 -4.46 -32.22
C THR A 407 6.88 -4.22 -32.30
N VAL A 408 7.69 -5.14 -31.78
CA VAL A 408 9.15 -5.07 -31.81
C VAL A 408 9.72 -6.36 -32.37
N LYS A 409 10.69 -6.25 -33.28
CA LYS A 409 11.47 -7.38 -33.78
C LYS A 409 12.97 -7.10 -33.70
N GLY A 410 13.76 -8.10 -33.28
CA GLY A 410 15.22 -8.00 -33.19
C GLY A 410 15.75 -7.43 -31.87
N GLY A 411 16.99 -6.93 -31.92
CA GLY A 411 17.70 -6.32 -30.81
C GLY A 411 18.38 -7.30 -29.83
N THR A 412 19.38 -6.82 -29.09
CA THR A 412 20.06 -7.62 -28.03
C THR A 412 19.23 -7.69 -26.75
N THR A 413 18.55 -6.59 -26.43
CA THR A 413 17.59 -6.50 -25.32
C THR A 413 16.46 -5.58 -25.74
N VAL A 414 15.24 -5.91 -25.35
CA VAL A 414 14.03 -5.14 -25.68
C VAL A 414 13.37 -4.64 -24.40
N SER A 415 13.15 -3.33 -24.30
CA SER A 415 12.36 -2.73 -23.22
C SER A 415 11.21 -1.92 -23.82
N VAL A 416 9.98 -2.25 -23.41
CA VAL A 416 8.76 -1.53 -23.79
C VAL A 416 8.10 -1.02 -22.52
N THR A 417 7.81 0.27 -22.45
CA THR A 417 7.04 0.91 -21.39
C THR A 417 5.83 1.62 -22.01
N GLU A 418 4.62 1.24 -21.61
CA GLU A 418 3.39 1.92 -21.97
C GLU A 418 2.74 2.56 -20.73
N THR A 419 2.35 3.82 -20.83
CA THR A 419 1.61 4.53 -19.78
C THR A 419 0.22 4.85 -20.28
N ALA A 420 -0.81 4.40 -19.57
CA ALA A 420 -2.20 4.52 -20.01
C ALA A 420 -2.62 5.97 -20.29
N PHE A 421 -2.21 6.91 -19.44
CA PHE A 421 -2.61 8.32 -19.52
C PHE A 421 -1.41 9.24 -19.36
N GLY A 422 -1.33 10.31 -20.16
CA GLY A 422 -0.43 11.45 -19.89
C GLY A 422 -0.83 12.22 -18.63
N ALA A 423 -2.13 12.30 -18.35
CA ALA A 423 -2.69 12.82 -17.10
C ALA A 423 -4.09 12.22 -16.85
N SER A 424 -4.38 11.86 -15.60
CA SER A 424 -5.66 11.27 -15.18
C SER A 424 -6.48 12.15 -14.21
N THR A 425 -6.04 13.38 -13.93
CA THR A 425 -6.65 14.27 -12.93
C THR A 425 -8.13 14.59 -13.17
N ALA A 426 -8.58 14.57 -14.43
CA ALA A 426 -9.98 14.79 -14.77
C ALA A 426 -10.91 13.67 -14.27
N ALA A 427 -10.39 12.48 -13.96
CA ALA A 427 -11.20 11.38 -13.41
C ALA A 427 -11.72 11.66 -11.99
N ALA A 428 -11.04 12.52 -11.22
CA ALA A 428 -11.41 12.84 -9.84
C ALA A 428 -12.84 13.40 -9.71
N ALA A 429 -13.33 14.08 -10.76
CA ALA A 429 -14.65 14.69 -10.81
C ALA A 429 -15.64 13.94 -11.73
N ASP A 430 -15.24 12.80 -12.29
CA ASP A 430 -16.03 12.10 -13.31
C ASP A 430 -17.06 11.17 -12.67
N GLY A 431 -18.34 11.54 -12.77
CA GLY A 431 -19.46 10.72 -12.31
C GLY A 431 -19.75 9.47 -13.16
N ALA A 432 -19.07 9.33 -14.31
CA ALA A 432 -19.14 8.17 -15.19
C ALA A 432 -17.72 7.79 -15.64
N ALA A 433 -16.91 7.31 -14.70
CA ALA A 433 -15.50 7.03 -14.96
C ALA A 433 -15.33 6.00 -16.09
N GLY A 434 -14.54 6.38 -17.11
CA GLY A 434 -14.17 5.54 -18.24
C GLY A 434 -12.94 4.68 -17.95
N THR A 435 -12.74 3.67 -18.81
CA THR A 435 -11.64 2.71 -18.68
C THR A 435 -10.81 2.66 -19.97
N ARG A 436 -9.49 2.74 -19.85
CA ARG A 436 -8.58 2.57 -20.99
C ARG A 436 -7.93 1.19 -21.00
N THR A 437 -7.99 0.53 -22.14
CA THR A 437 -7.20 -0.68 -22.42
C THR A 437 -5.88 -0.30 -23.07
N GLN A 438 -4.77 -0.74 -22.51
CA GLN A 438 -3.44 -0.49 -23.07
C GLN A 438 -3.19 -1.34 -24.33
N GLY A 439 -2.19 -0.95 -25.12
CA GLY A 439 -1.93 -1.56 -26.43
C GLY A 439 -1.42 -2.99 -26.30
N ALA A 440 -1.80 -3.85 -27.24
CA ALA A 440 -1.18 -5.16 -27.34
C ALA A 440 0.33 -5.00 -27.64
N VAL A 441 1.18 -5.72 -26.91
CA VAL A 441 2.64 -5.69 -27.08
C VAL A 441 3.11 -7.03 -27.66
N ALA A 442 3.72 -7.00 -28.83
CA ALA A 442 4.31 -8.17 -29.48
C ALA A 442 5.82 -7.99 -29.66
N VAL A 443 6.62 -8.91 -29.11
CA VAL A 443 8.08 -8.92 -29.27
C VAL A 443 8.51 -10.23 -29.93
N THR A 444 9.22 -10.13 -31.05
CA THR A 444 9.91 -11.27 -31.68
C THR A 444 11.40 -11.04 -31.60
N GLY A 445 12.12 -11.82 -30.78
CA GLY A 445 13.57 -11.72 -30.65
C GLY A 445 14.29 -11.92 -32.00
N GLY A 446 15.47 -11.35 -32.12
CA GLY A 446 16.47 -11.73 -33.11
C GLY A 446 17.35 -12.89 -32.58
N THR A 447 18.44 -13.19 -33.27
CA THR A 447 19.39 -14.27 -32.89
C THR A 447 20.25 -13.94 -31.66
N THR A 448 20.13 -12.73 -31.12
CA THR A 448 20.94 -12.22 -30.00
C THR A 448 20.08 -11.65 -28.86
N THR A 449 18.76 -11.80 -28.91
CA THR A 449 17.86 -11.22 -27.91
C THR A 449 17.87 -12.04 -26.63
N THR A 450 18.54 -11.56 -25.58
CA THR A 450 18.67 -12.32 -24.33
C THR A 450 17.60 -11.97 -23.30
N ALA A 451 17.03 -10.77 -23.39
CA ALA A 451 16.07 -10.27 -22.40
C ALA A 451 14.98 -9.38 -23.00
N VAL A 452 13.76 -9.52 -22.48
CA VAL A 452 12.60 -8.71 -22.84
C VAL A 452 11.91 -8.18 -21.58
N THR A 453 11.67 -6.87 -21.53
CA THR A 453 10.91 -6.21 -20.47
C THR A 453 9.71 -5.50 -21.09
N VAL A 454 8.51 -5.75 -20.55
CA VAL A 454 7.28 -5.04 -20.90
C VAL A 454 6.64 -4.50 -19.63
N ASN A 455 6.57 -3.19 -19.52
CA ASN A 455 5.94 -2.48 -18.42
C ASN A 455 4.73 -1.71 -18.96
N GLN A 456 3.54 -1.95 -18.42
CA GLN A 456 2.35 -1.16 -18.68
C GLN A 456 1.82 -0.63 -17.34
N SER A 457 0.99 0.41 -17.37
CA SER A 457 0.33 0.88 -16.16
C SER A 457 -0.46 -0.26 -15.51
N ALA A 458 -0.33 -0.40 -14.18
CA ALA A 458 -1.07 -1.38 -13.42
C ALA A 458 -2.59 -1.21 -13.63
N ALA A 459 -3.31 -2.33 -13.60
CA ALA A 459 -4.75 -2.32 -13.71
C ALA A 459 -5.41 -1.57 -12.56
N VAL A 460 -6.47 -0.83 -12.87
CA VAL A 460 -7.24 -0.04 -11.91
C VAL A 460 -8.71 -0.15 -12.27
N THR A 461 -9.54 -0.54 -11.31
CA THR A 461 -11.00 -0.51 -11.48
C THR A 461 -11.48 0.93 -11.47
N ALA A 462 -12.26 1.33 -12.49
CA ALA A 462 -12.86 2.65 -12.54
C ALA A 462 -13.80 2.88 -11.35
N VAL A 463 -13.71 4.06 -10.72
CA VAL A 463 -14.60 4.48 -9.63
C VAL A 463 -15.28 5.78 -10.04
N ASN A 464 -16.60 5.81 -9.97
CA ASN A 464 -17.36 7.04 -10.25
C ASN A 464 -17.19 8.03 -9.11
N ALA A 465 -16.97 9.30 -9.47
CA ALA A 465 -17.02 10.38 -8.50
C ALA A 465 -18.44 10.57 -7.99
N VAL A 466 -18.59 10.75 -6.68
CA VAL A 466 -19.86 11.11 -6.03
C VAL A 466 -19.66 12.44 -5.33
N THR A 467 -20.49 13.42 -5.66
CA THR A 467 -20.46 14.73 -4.97
C THR A 467 -21.02 14.60 -3.56
N ALA A 468 -20.40 15.26 -2.59
CA ALA A 468 -20.94 15.29 -1.24
C ALA A 468 -22.34 15.92 -1.22
N VAL A 469 -23.27 15.28 -0.52
CA VAL A 469 -24.61 15.80 -0.26
C VAL A 469 -24.74 16.03 1.24
N ALA A 470 -25.04 17.26 1.65
CA ALA A 470 -25.24 17.59 3.06
C ALA A 470 -26.50 16.90 3.60
N ALA A 471 -26.50 16.55 4.89
CA ALA A 471 -27.68 16.00 5.54
C ALA A 471 -28.82 17.04 5.53
N VAL A 472 -30.04 16.59 5.26
CA VAL A 472 -31.26 17.39 5.29
C VAL A 472 -32.06 17.01 6.53
N THR A 473 -32.52 18.00 7.29
CA THR A 473 -33.39 17.80 8.46
C THR A 473 -34.79 17.39 8.02
N GLU A 474 -35.37 16.42 8.71
CA GLU A 474 -36.74 15.98 8.47
C GLU A 474 -37.78 17.07 8.79
N THR A 475 -38.86 17.12 8.02
CA THR A 475 -40.01 17.98 8.29
C THR A 475 -41.33 17.22 8.29
N ASN A 476 -42.15 17.45 9.32
CA ASN A 476 -43.49 16.89 9.47
C ASN A 476 -44.53 18.01 9.47
N THR A 477 -45.47 17.98 8.52
CA THR A 477 -46.63 18.88 8.51
C THR A 477 -47.78 18.21 9.24
N VAL A 478 -48.06 18.66 10.46
CA VAL A 478 -49.14 18.11 11.28
C VAL A 478 -50.40 18.95 11.04
N GLN A 479 -51.50 18.27 10.73
CA GLN A 479 -52.85 18.83 10.66
C GLN A 479 -53.58 18.56 11.98
N PHE A 480 -54.20 19.61 12.52
CA PHE A 480 -54.89 19.64 13.79
C PHE A 480 -56.41 19.64 13.59
N GLY A 481 -57.13 19.11 14.56
CA GLY A 481 -58.58 19.00 14.65
C GLY A 481 -59.08 19.84 15.82
N ALA A 482 -60.40 20.00 15.91
CA ALA A 482 -61.01 20.69 17.03
C ALA A 482 -60.93 19.83 18.31
N LEU A 483 -60.77 20.48 19.46
CA LEU A 483 -60.75 19.87 20.78
C LEU A 483 -61.95 20.32 21.60
N THR A 484 -62.48 19.41 22.40
CA THR A 484 -63.46 19.65 23.46
C THR A 484 -62.78 19.65 24.82
N VAL A 485 -63.51 20.02 25.87
CA VAL A 485 -62.94 20.19 27.22
C VAL A 485 -62.30 18.89 27.73
N GLY A 486 -61.05 18.97 28.16
CA GLY A 486 -60.29 17.84 28.70
C GLY A 486 -59.58 16.96 27.67
N GLU A 487 -59.81 17.15 26.37
CA GLU A 487 -59.01 16.47 25.33
C GLU A 487 -57.60 17.06 25.26
N THR A 488 -56.63 16.24 24.85
CA THR A 488 -55.20 16.57 24.87
C THR A 488 -54.53 16.25 23.56
N ILE A 489 -53.62 17.11 23.12
CA ILE A 489 -52.65 16.80 22.05
C ILE A 489 -51.26 16.72 22.68
N ILE A 490 -50.50 15.68 22.33
CA ILE A 490 -49.11 15.49 22.79
C ILE A 490 -48.21 15.39 21.57
N LEU A 491 -47.38 16.41 21.32
CA LEU A 491 -46.42 16.42 20.23
C LEU A 491 -45.02 16.70 20.79
N GLY A 492 -44.04 15.87 20.42
CA GLY A 492 -42.65 16.04 20.86
C GLY A 492 -42.46 16.08 22.39
N GLY A 493 -43.38 15.50 23.16
CA GLY A 493 -43.35 15.52 24.64
C GLY A 493 -44.02 16.73 25.30
N LEU A 494 -44.52 17.71 24.53
CA LEU A 494 -45.34 18.81 25.05
C LEU A 494 -46.83 18.44 24.97
N THR A 495 -47.53 18.51 26.10
CA THR A 495 -48.96 18.25 26.20
C THR A 495 -49.74 19.57 26.26
N PHE A 496 -50.79 19.71 25.46
CA PHE A 496 -51.78 20.78 25.57
C PHE A 496 -53.15 20.19 25.91
N THR A 497 -53.73 20.61 27.03
CA THR A 497 -55.07 20.18 27.49
C THR A 497 -56.07 21.31 27.32
N ALA A 498 -57.15 21.10 26.55
CA ALA A 498 -58.14 22.13 26.28
C ALA A 498 -59.03 22.43 27.51
N ALA A 499 -59.15 23.72 27.88
CA ALA A 499 -60.02 24.17 28.99
C ALA A 499 -61.48 24.45 28.56
N GLY A 500 -61.77 24.33 27.26
CA GLY A 500 -63.07 24.59 26.62
C GLY A 500 -63.04 24.14 25.15
N ALA A 501 -64.03 24.55 24.35
CA ALA A 501 -64.04 24.22 22.91
C ALA A 501 -62.94 25.03 22.17
N VAL A 502 -62.01 24.33 21.51
CA VAL A 502 -60.90 24.89 20.74
C VAL A 502 -61.05 24.46 19.28
N THR A 503 -61.04 25.40 18.34
CA THR A 503 -61.11 25.05 16.91
C THR A 503 -59.78 24.48 16.40
N ALA A 504 -59.80 23.79 15.27
CA ALA A 504 -58.59 23.24 14.63
C ALA A 504 -57.48 24.28 14.42
N ALA A 505 -57.83 25.48 13.95
CA ALA A 505 -56.88 26.58 13.77
C ALA A 505 -56.31 27.10 15.12
N GLN A 506 -57.10 27.08 16.19
CA GLN A 506 -56.65 27.45 17.52
C GLN A 506 -55.75 26.37 18.15
N ALA A 507 -56.01 25.09 17.87
CA ALA A 507 -55.14 23.99 18.25
C ALA A 507 -53.79 24.05 17.51
N ALA A 508 -53.80 24.31 16.20
CA ALA A 508 -52.57 24.57 15.44
C ALA A 508 -51.77 25.76 16.01
N ALA A 509 -52.44 26.87 16.33
CA ALA A 509 -51.80 28.03 16.94
C ALA A 509 -51.19 27.74 18.34
N ALA A 510 -51.71 26.75 19.06
CA ALA A 510 -51.17 26.32 20.35
C ALA A 510 -49.78 25.66 20.23
N PHE A 511 -49.45 25.10 19.06
CA PHE A 511 -48.17 24.43 18.79
C PHE A 511 -47.29 25.19 17.79
N ALA A 512 -47.59 26.46 17.50
CA ALA A 512 -46.85 27.26 16.53
C ALA A 512 -45.69 28.04 17.18
N ASN A 513 -44.62 28.28 16.41
CA ASN A 513 -43.42 29.02 16.84
C ASN A 513 -42.71 28.46 18.07
N LEU A 514 -42.78 27.15 18.29
CA LEU A 514 -42.11 26.48 19.39
C LEU A 514 -40.65 26.21 19.05
N THR A 515 -39.76 26.50 19.99
CA THR A 515 -38.38 26.05 19.98
C THR A 515 -38.25 24.73 20.75
N ALA A 516 -37.24 23.93 20.44
CA ALA A 516 -36.91 22.78 21.30
C ALA A 516 -36.59 23.25 22.72
N GLY A 517 -37.07 22.50 23.72
CA GLY A 517 -37.09 22.84 25.14
C GLY A 517 -38.28 23.68 25.60
N ALA A 518 -39.23 24.05 24.72
CA ALA A 518 -40.37 24.87 25.12
C ALA A 518 -41.31 24.10 26.07
N THR A 519 -41.61 24.67 27.24
CA THR A 519 -42.56 24.12 28.22
C THR A 519 -43.95 24.75 28.13
N GLN A 520 -44.11 25.79 27.30
CA GLN A 520 -45.38 26.46 27.03
C GLN A 520 -45.50 26.82 25.54
N GLY A 521 -46.73 26.88 25.04
CA GLY A 521 -47.05 27.43 23.73
C GLY A 521 -47.88 28.71 23.79
N ASN A 522 -48.35 29.18 22.64
CA ASN A 522 -48.91 30.53 22.49
C ASN A 522 -50.41 30.63 22.84
N SER A 523 -51.06 29.52 23.21
CA SER A 523 -52.50 29.49 23.50
C SER A 523 -52.80 29.66 24.98
N THR A 524 -53.79 30.50 25.31
CA THR A 524 -54.35 30.62 26.67
C THR A 524 -55.67 29.86 26.84
N LEU A 525 -56.07 29.06 25.84
CA LEU A 525 -57.36 28.34 25.82
C LEU A 525 -57.27 26.94 26.47
N GLY A 526 -56.14 26.64 27.12
CA GLY A 526 -55.83 25.37 27.76
C GLY A 526 -54.60 25.49 28.65
N THR A 527 -54.11 24.36 29.17
CA THR A 527 -52.92 24.27 30.03
C THR A 527 -51.84 23.41 29.37
N TYR A 528 -50.57 23.78 29.56
CA TYR A 528 -49.41 23.01 29.07
C TYR A 528 -48.73 22.23 30.20
N SER A 529 -48.22 21.05 29.87
CA SER A 529 -47.32 20.26 30.71
C SER A 529 -46.30 19.50 29.85
N GLY A 530 -45.15 19.14 30.44
CA GLY A 530 -44.04 18.53 29.70
C GLY A 530 -43.13 19.56 29.00
N SER A 531 -42.31 19.09 28.05
CA SER A 531 -41.36 19.91 27.31
C SER A 531 -41.28 19.44 25.86
N PHE A 532 -41.25 20.38 24.92
CA PHE A 532 -41.18 20.11 23.50
C PHE A 532 -39.74 19.76 23.08
N THR A 533 -39.47 18.53 22.66
CA THR A 533 -38.12 18.02 22.38
C THR A 533 -38.02 17.47 20.96
N GLY A 534 -36.79 17.43 20.43
CA GLY A 534 -36.48 16.85 19.12
C GLY A 534 -36.86 17.72 17.92
N TRP A 535 -37.77 18.68 18.07
CA TRP A 535 -38.37 19.44 16.95
C TRP A 535 -38.48 20.93 17.25
N THR A 536 -38.64 21.72 16.19
CA THR A 536 -39.08 23.13 16.21
C THR A 536 -40.33 23.26 15.36
N SER A 537 -41.15 24.29 15.58
CA SER A 537 -42.38 24.48 14.81
C SER A 537 -42.47 25.87 14.18
N ALA A 538 -42.99 25.91 12.95
CA ALA A 538 -43.16 27.13 12.18
C ALA A 538 -44.35 27.97 12.67
N ALA A 539 -44.45 29.20 12.16
CA ALA A 539 -45.64 30.02 12.32
C ALA A 539 -46.82 29.47 11.51
N VAL A 540 -48.05 29.65 12.02
CA VAL A 540 -49.27 29.41 11.25
C VAL A 540 -49.44 30.56 10.24
N THR A 541 -49.28 30.29 8.95
CA THR A 541 -49.42 31.31 7.90
C THR A 541 -50.88 31.44 7.45
N GLY A 542 -51.60 32.39 8.04
CA GLY A 542 -52.98 32.72 7.71
C GLY A 542 -53.97 32.32 8.82
N ALA A 543 -54.96 33.18 9.09
CA ALA A 543 -55.86 33.03 10.24
C ALA A 543 -56.86 31.84 10.17
N ALA A 544 -56.74 30.96 9.18
CA ALA A 544 -57.67 29.87 8.89
C ALA A 544 -57.01 28.52 8.57
N THR A 545 -55.70 28.36 8.77
CA THR A 545 -55.01 27.08 8.52
C THR A 545 -54.92 26.24 9.79
N ASP A 546 -55.28 24.98 9.67
CA ASP A 546 -55.32 23.96 10.72
C ASP A 546 -54.01 23.13 10.78
N SER A 547 -52.90 23.61 10.21
CA SER A 547 -51.65 22.86 10.16
C SER A 547 -50.42 23.65 10.58
N VAL A 548 -49.41 22.93 11.08
CA VAL A 548 -48.10 23.46 11.46
C VAL A 548 -47.00 22.57 10.90
N VAL A 549 -45.96 23.18 10.33
CA VAL A 549 -44.76 22.46 9.90
C VAL A 549 -43.79 22.37 11.07
N PHE A 550 -43.38 21.16 11.38
CA PHE A 550 -42.37 20.84 12.38
C PHE A 550 -41.07 20.44 11.69
N THR A 551 -39.95 20.96 12.14
CA THR A 551 -38.61 20.65 11.62
C THR A 551 -37.77 20.04 12.71
N SER A 552 -37.18 18.87 12.42
CA SER A 552 -36.30 18.17 13.36
C SER A 552 -35.09 19.04 13.72
N THR A 553 -34.64 18.92 14.96
CA THR A 553 -33.41 19.56 15.45
C THR A 553 -32.14 18.82 15.05
N VAL A 554 -32.27 17.60 14.53
CA VAL A 554 -31.17 16.75 14.09
C VAL A 554 -31.31 16.50 12.59
N ALA A 555 -30.19 16.56 11.86
CA ALA A 555 -30.16 16.28 10.43
C ALA A 555 -30.12 14.77 10.14
N GLY A 556 -30.80 14.32 9.08
CA GLY A 556 -30.99 12.90 8.78
C GLY A 556 -32.39 12.39 9.18
N PRO A 557 -32.69 11.11 8.87
CA PRO A 557 -33.99 10.52 9.16
C PRO A 557 -34.20 10.38 10.67
N VAL A 558 -35.35 10.81 11.17
CA VAL A 558 -35.78 10.66 12.56
C VAL A 558 -37.15 10.00 12.61
N ALA A 559 -37.64 9.63 13.80
CA ALA A 559 -38.99 9.07 13.91
C ALA A 559 -40.05 10.17 13.69
N ASP A 560 -41.04 9.88 12.84
CA ASP A 560 -42.13 10.81 12.54
C ASP A 560 -42.85 11.29 13.82
N LEU A 561 -43.26 12.56 13.82
CA LEU A 561 -44.01 13.15 14.93
C LEU A 561 -45.38 12.47 15.06
N ALA A 562 -45.74 11.97 16.24
CA ALA A 562 -47.03 11.35 16.48
C ALA A 562 -47.75 12.01 17.66
N ASP A 563 -49.06 12.18 17.54
CA ASP A 563 -49.91 12.57 18.67
C ASP A 563 -50.17 11.35 19.56
N THR A 564 -49.79 11.44 20.83
CA THR A 564 -49.99 10.38 21.84
C THR A 564 -51.01 10.77 22.91
N GLY A 565 -51.78 11.84 22.70
CA GLY A 565 -52.79 12.33 23.62
C GLY A 565 -54.09 11.49 23.68
N VAL A 566 -54.99 11.88 24.57
CA VAL A 566 -56.35 11.31 24.67
C VAL A 566 -57.24 11.91 23.56
N ALA A 567 -57.91 11.04 22.79
CA ALA A 567 -58.61 11.34 21.52
C ALA A 567 -57.69 11.59 20.29
N VAL A 568 -56.73 10.67 20.10
CA VAL A 568 -55.64 10.56 19.09
C VAL A 568 -55.98 10.94 17.63
N THR A 569 -57.24 11.08 17.22
CA THR A 569 -57.60 11.44 15.84
C THR A 569 -57.57 12.95 15.56
N THR A 570 -57.14 13.76 16.52
CA THR A 570 -57.20 15.23 16.41
C THR A 570 -55.89 15.86 15.93
N ALA A 571 -54.71 15.23 16.00
CA ALA A 571 -53.51 15.72 15.31
C ALA A 571 -52.85 14.61 14.51
N THR A 572 -52.74 14.80 13.18
CA THR A 572 -52.17 13.78 12.27
C THR A 572 -51.11 14.39 11.36
N VAL A 573 -50.04 13.65 11.07
CA VAL A 573 -49.06 14.07 10.05
C VAL A 573 -49.70 13.96 8.68
N ALA A 574 -50.05 15.09 8.10
CA ALA A 574 -50.70 15.19 6.79
C ALA A 574 -49.72 15.02 5.63
N SER A 575 -48.47 15.44 5.84
CA SER A 575 -47.37 15.26 4.88
C SER A 575 -46.04 15.30 5.60
N LYS A 576 -45.06 14.55 5.09
CA LYS A 576 -43.69 14.56 5.58
C LYS A 576 -42.68 14.66 4.44
N VAL A 577 -41.51 15.18 4.79
CA VAL A 577 -40.29 15.08 3.99
C VAL A 577 -39.25 14.45 4.89
N ASP A 578 -38.94 13.17 4.65
CA ASP A 578 -37.95 12.43 5.43
C ASP A 578 -36.60 13.13 5.38
N GLY A 579 -35.91 13.17 6.52
CA GLY A 579 -34.53 13.63 6.54
C GLY A 579 -33.63 12.69 5.76
N VAL A 580 -32.62 13.22 5.08
CA VAL A 580 -31.65 12.43 4.32
C VAL A 580 -30.30 12.55 5.01
N ALA A 581 -29.64 11.41 5.25
CA ALA A 581 -28.30 11.40 5.81
C ALA A 581 -27.28 12.02 4.84
N ALA A 582 -26.17 12.53 5.37
CA ALA A 582 -25.11 13.05 4.53
C ALA A 582 -24.48 11.93 3.68
N VAL A 583 -24.20 12.20 2.41
CA VAL A 583 -23.42 11.31 1.55
C VAL A 583 -22.02 11.90 1.42
N ALA A 584 -21.00 11.16 1.83
CA ALA A 584 -19.61 11.57 1.69
C ALA A 584 -19.18 11.63 0.22
N ALA A 585 -18.26 12.53 -0.12
CA ALA A 585 -17.70 12.57 -1.46
C ALA A 585 -16.86 11.32 -1.74
N VAL A 586 -17.00 10.75 -2.94
CA VAL A 586 -16.09 9.73 -3.47
C VAL A 586 -15.30 10.39 -4.59
N THR A 587 -13.97 10.31 -4.53
CA THR A 587 -13.11 10.80 -5.62
C THR A 587 -13.11 9.77 -6.73
N GLY A 588 -13.40 10.20 -7.96
CA GLY A 588 -13.39 9.30 -9.11
C GLY A 588 -11.99 8.83 -9.47
N VAL A 589 -11.89 7.64 -10.06
CA VAL A 589 -10.63 6.98 -10.44
C VAL A 589 -10.75 6.49 -11.88
N ALA A 590 -9.78 6.82 -12.73
CA ALA A 590 -9.71 6.36 -14.11
C ALA A 590 -9.46 4.85 -14.16
N GLY A 591 -10.23 4.12 -14.97
CA GLY A 591 -10.00 2.70 -15.18
C GLY A 591 -8.80 2.44 -16.09
N VAL A 592 -8.02 1.41 -15.76
CA VAL A 592 -6.90 0.91 -16.58
C VAL A 592 -7.02 -0.60 -16.71
N VAL A 593 -6.87 -1.10 -17.93
CA VAL A 593 -6.77 -2.52 -18.28
C VAL A 593 -5.45 -2.72 -19.03
N GLY A 594 -4.73 -3.79 -18.71
CA GLY A 594 -3.48 -4.15 -19.36
C GLY A 594 -3.69 -4.61 -20.81
N GLY A 595 -2.70 -4.40 -21.67
CA GLY A 595 -2.63 -5.00 -22.99
C GLY A 595 -2.19 -6.47 -22.94
N ALA A 596 -2.55 -7.24 -23.97
CA ALA A 596 -2.03 -8.59 -24.17
C ALA A 596 -0.55 -8.54 -24.59
N VAL A 597 0.26 -9.44 -24.05
CA VAL A 597 1.70 -9.53 -24.32
C VAL A 597 2.02 -10.83 -25.05
N THR A 598 2.75 -10.76 -26.15
CA THR A 598 3.28 -11.94 -26.86
C THR A 598 4.78 -11.78 -27.05
N ILE A 599 5.55 -12.76 -26.58
CA ILE A 599 7.02 -12.77 -26.68
C ILE A 599 7.43 -14.10 -27.30
N ALA A 600 8.23 -14.06 -28.36
CA ALA A 600 8.77 -15.25 -29.00
C ALA A 600 10.20 -15.02 -29.47
N ASP A 601 11.03 -16.07 -29.47
CA ASP A 601 12.28 -16.09 -30.21
C ASP A 601 12.05 -16.09 -31.74
N ALA A 602 13.10 -15.81 -32.51
CA ALA A 602 13.02 -15.85 -33.97
C ALA A 602 12.71 -17.27 -34.48
N ALA A 603 11.69 -17.40 -35.32
CA ALA A 603 11.32 -18.69 -35.90
C ALA A 603 12.49 -19.34 -36.67
N GLY A 604 12.81 -20.59 -36.33
CA GLY A 604 13.87 -21.37 -36.99
C GLY A 604 15.30 -21.04 -36.54
N ALA A 605 15.48 -20.09 -35.61
CA ALA A 605 16.75 -19.83 -34.94
C ALA A 605 16.89 -20.65 -33.65
N THR A 606 18.07 -20.62 -33.04
CA THR A 606 18.23 -21.08 -31.66
C THR A 606 17.58 -20.07 -30.72
N ASP A 607 16.74 -20.54 -29.79
CA ASP A 607 16.11 -19.70 -28.77
C ASP A 607 17.18 -19.06 -27.87
N THR A 608 17.07 -17.76 -27.62
CA THR A 608 18.04 -16.97 -26.85
C THR A 608 17.43 -16.14 -25.73
N ILE A 609 16.11 -15.93 -25.72
CA ILE A 609 15.43 -15.14 -24.68
C ILE A 609 15.44 -15.91 -23.37
N ALA A 610 16.35 -15.54 -22.47
CA ALA A 610 16.55 -16.20 -21.19
C ALA A 610 15.77 -15.53 -20.04
N THR A 611 15.49 -14.23 -20.17
CA THR A 611 14.83 -13.43 -19.13
C THR A 611 13.64 -12.65 -19.69
N VAL A 612 12.49 -12.77 -19.03
CA VAL A 612 11.30 -11.96 -19.31
C VAL A 612 10.83 -11.26 -18.04
N THR A 613 10.51 -9.97 -18.13
CA THR A 613 9.90 -9.19 -17.05
C THR A 613 8.64 -8.52 -17.53
N LEU A 614 7.52 -8.78 -16.87
CA LEU A 614 6.21 -8.20 -17.16
C LEU A 614 5.70 -7.45 -15.92
N ASP A 615 5.31 -6.20 -16.10
CA ASP A 615 4.67 -5.37 -15.08
C ASP A 615 3.45 -4.71 -15.71
N GLY A 616 2.25 -4.90 -15.16
CA GLY A 616 1.01 -4.42 -15.79
C GLY A 616 0.73 -5.15 -17.10
N TYR A 617 -0.06 -6.22 -17.05
CA TYR A 617 -0.42 -6.99 -18.24
C TYR A 617 -1.74 -7.73 -18.01
N ASN A 618 -2.43 -8.01 -19.12
CA ASN A 618 -3.68 -8.77 -19.09
C ASN A 618 -3.44 -10.26 -19.34
N THR A 619 -2.90 -10.61 -20.52
CA THR A 619 -2.47 -11.98 -20.86
C THR A 619 -1.02 -11.98 -21.32
N ALA A 620 -0.33 -13.11 -21.19
CA ALA A 620 1.01 -13.25 -21.73
C ALA A 620 1.24 -14.61 -22.38
N ALA A 621 1.75 -14.62 -23.61
CA ALA A 621 2.22 -15.83 -24.29
C ALA A 621 3.72 -15.71 -24.57
N ILE A 622 4.51 -16.60 -23.99
CA ILE A 622 5.98 -16.59 -24.08
C ILE A 622 6.44 -17.89 -24.73
N THR A 623 7.19 -17.82 -25.83
CA THR A 623 7.77 -18.97 -26.52
C THR A 623 9.29 -18.84 -26.55
N SER A 624 9.98 -19.57 -25.68
CA SER A 624 11.44 -19.67 -25.65
C SER A 624 11.85 -20.92 -24.87
N SER A 625 12.72 -21.71 -25.47
CA SER A 625 13.36 -22.86 -24.84
C SER A 625 14.62 -22.49 -24.03
N ALA A 626 15.02 -21.22 -24.06
CA ALA A 626 16.12 -20.67 -23.27
C ALA A 626 15.66 -19.97 -21.97
N LEU A 627 14.34 -19.81 -21.78
CA LEU A 627 13.77 -19.06 -20.67
C LEU A 627 14.10 -19.71 -19.32
N THR A 628 14.79 -18.98 -18.46
CA THR A 628 15.19 -19.44 -17.11
C THR A 628 14.75 -18.46 -16.01
N SER A 629 14.36 -17.24 -16.37
CA SER A 629 13.87 -16.22 -15.44
C SER A 629 12.61 -15.54 -15.97
N LEU A 630 11.55 -15.56 -15.19
CA LEU A 630 10.28 -14.87 -15.45
C LEU A 630 9.91 -14.03 -14.24
N SER A 631 9.75 -12.71 -14.43
CA SER A 631 9.22 -11.82 -13.39
C SER A 631 7.85 -11.31 -13.80
N LEU A 632 6.88 -11.43 -12.90
CA LEU A 632 5.49 -11.04 -13.09
C LEU A 632 5.08 -10.06 -12.00
N SER A 633 4.59 -8.89 -12.41
CA SER A 633 4.11 -7.84 -11.51
C SER A 633 2.77 -7.26 -11.97
N ASN A 634 1.91 -6.91 -11.01
CA ASN A 634 0.66 -6.15 -11.24
C ASN A 634 -0.24 -6.74 -12.36
N SER A 635 -0.58 -8.03 -12.23
CA SER A 635 -1.51 -8.69 -13.16
C SER A 635 -2.92 -8.05 -13.12
N ASP A 636 -3.63 -8.02 -14.24
CA ASP A 636 -4.91 -7.31 -14.41
C ASP A 636 -6.14 -7.90 -13.67
N GLY A 637 -6.06 -9.00 -12.92
CA GLY A 637 -7.22 -9.56 -12.19
C GLY A 637 -8.40 -10.05 -13.05
N ALA A 638 -8.41 -9.79 -14.37
CA ALA A 638 -9.30 -10.38 -15.35
C ALA A 638 -8.78 -11.76 -15.80
N ALA A 639 -9.68 -12.69 -16.11
CA ALA A 639 -9.32 -14.05 -16.50
C ALA A 639 -8.41 -14.06 -17.74
N GLY A 640 -7.14 -14.41 -17.57
CA GLY A 640 -6.13 -14.35 -18.62
C GLY A 640 -4.85 -15.08 -18.22
N ALA A 641 -4.48 -16.15 -18.95
CA ALA A 641 -3.35 -16.99 -18.59
C ALA A 641 -1.99 -16.39 -19.03
N VAL A 642 -0.97 -16.58 -18.20
CA VAL A 642 0.44 -16.53 -18.64
C VAL A 642 0.81 -17.92 -19.12
N THR A 643 1.16 -18.09 -20.39
CA THR A 643 1.57 -19.38 -20.96
C THR A 643 3.01 -19.32 -21.43
N VAL A 644 3.81 -20.28 -20.98
CA VAL A 644 5.20 -20.46 -21.40
C VAL A 644 5.32 -21.75 -22.20
N THR A 645 5.79 -21.64 -23.44
CA THR A 645 6.18 -22.77 -24.28
C THR A 645 7.70 -22.90 -24.25
N ASN A 646 8.18 -23.96 -23.59
CA ASN A 646 9.60 -24.29 -23.44
C ASN A 646 9.81 -25.78 -23.67
N THR A 647 10.84 -26.15 -24.46
CA THR A 647 11.18 -27.54 -24.76
C THR A 647 12.56 -27.99 -24.26
N ALA A 648 13.37 -27.10 -23.66
CA ALA A 648 14.76 -27.40 -23.29
C ALA A 648 15.15 -26.99 -21.86
N ALA A 649 14.78 -25.80 -21.39
CA ALA A 649 15.16 -25.32 -20.06
C ALA A 649 14.49 -26.15 -18.95
N THR A 650 15.25 -26.54 -17.93
CA THR A 650 14.76 -27.43 -16.84
C THR A 650 14.58 -26.72 -15.51
N THR A 651 15.10 -25.49 -15.37
CA THR A 651 14.97 -24.68 -14.15
C THR A 651 14.32 -23.35 -14.48
N MET A 652 13.32 -22.95 -13.70
CA MET A 652 12.65 -21.65 -13.80
C MET A 652 12.80 -20.88 -12.49
N GLY A 653 13.34 -19.67 -12.55
CA GLY A 653 13.18 -18.64 -11.53
C GLY A 653 11.94 -17.81 -11.82
N LEU A 654 10.95 -17.85 -10.93
CA LEU A 654 9.69 -17.11 -11.06
C LEU A 654 9.58 -16.06 -9.96
N THR A 655 9.56 -14.78 -10.32
CA THR A 655 9.30 -13.68 -9.36
C THR A 655 7.85 -13.25 -9.44
N LEU A 656 7.18 -13.14 -8.29
CA LEU A 656 5.77 -12.75 -8.16
C LEU A 656 5.65 -11.48 -7.30
N ASN A 657 4.89 -10.51 -7.79
CA ASN A 657 4.63 -9.25 -7.09
C ASN A 657 3.22 -8.71 -7.42
N ASN A 658 2.29 -8.72 -6.48
CA ASN A 658 0.91 -8.30 -6.75
C ASN A 658 0.29 -9.04 -7.97
N VAL A 659 0.49 -10.36 -8.01
CA VAL A 659 -0.10 -11.23 -9.03
C VAL A 659 -1.35 -11.89 -8.45
N THR A 660 -2.45 -11.94 -9.21
CA THR A 660 -3.77 -12.38 -8.74
C THR A 660 -4.21 -13.68 -9.42
N THR A 661 -5.18 -14.40 -8.83
CA THR A 661 -5.59 -15.76 -9.25
C THR A 661 -6.16 -15.85 -10.66
N ALA A 662 -6.56 -14.72 -11.23
CA ALA A 662 -6.98 -14.61 -12.61
C ALA A 662 -5.84 -14.85 -13.62
N ALA A 663 -4.58 -14.73 -13.17
CA ALA A 663 -3.38 -15.04 -13.93
C ALA A 663 -2.92 -16.49 -13.69
N ALA A 664 -3.64 -17.47 -14.25
CA ALA A 664 -3.12 -18.84 -14.28
C ALA A 664 -1.77 -18.85 -15.02
N VAL A 665 -0.70 -19.31 -14.37
CA VAL A 665 0.64 -19.38 -14.98
C VAL A 665 0.90 -20.82 -15.38
N ASN A 666 0.89 -21.09 -16.68
CA ASN A 666 1.18 -22.39 -17.25
C ASN A 666 2.62 -22.44 -17.75
N LEU A 667 3.47 -23.21 -17.06
CA LEU A 667 4.88 -23.42 -17.37
C LEU A 667 5.12 -24.72 -18.17
N GLY A 668 4.06 -25.51 -18.43
CA GLY A 668 4.16 -26.79 -19.13
C GLY A 668 4.81 -27.90 -18.29
N ALA A 669 5.39 -28.90 -18.95
CA ALA A 669 5.93 -30.11 -18.32
C ALA A 669 7.46 -30.23 -18.34
N THR A 670 8.18 -29.25 -18.91
CA THR A 670 9.63 -29.34 -19.14
C THR A 670 10.45 -28.96 -17.91
N TYR A 671 10.02 -27.94 -17.16
CA TYR A 671 10.72 -27.53 -15.94
C TYR A 671 10.60 -28.58 -14.85
N THR A 672 11.74 -28.98 -14.26
CA THR A 672 11.84 -29.95 -13.17
C THR A 672 12.15 -29.30 -11.81
N ALA A 673 12.72 -28.09 -11.82
CA ALA A 673 12.91 -27.24 -10.66
C ALA A 673 12.25 -25.87 -10.87
N LEU A 674 11.46 -25.44 -9.89
CA LEU A 674 10.79 -24.13 -9.88
C LEU A 674 11.20 -23.36 -8.62
N ASN A 675 11.81 -22.20 -8.80
CA ASN A 675 12.26 -21.33 -7.73
C ASN A 675 11.41 -20.06 -7.73
N VAL A 676 10.42 -20.00 -6.85
CA VAL A 676 9.52 -18.85 -6.69
C VAL A 676 10.12 -17.85 -5.71
N THR A 677 10.09 -16.57 -6.05
CA THR A 677 10.45 -15.46 -5.16
C THR A 677 9.26 -14.50 -5.06
N THR A 678 8.73 -14.25 -3.87
CA THR A 678 7.77 -13.16 -3.63
C THR A 678 8.52 -11.86 -3.37
N ALA A 679 8.10 -10.79 -4.05
CA ALA A 679 8.75 -9.49 -3.98
C ALA A 679 8.07 -8.58 -2.94
N THR A 680 7.58 -7.41 -3.34
CA THR A 680 7.13 -6.34 -2.43
C THR A 680 5.66 -6.41 -2.03
N ALA A 681 4.87 -7.28 -2.65
CA ALA A 681 3.44 -7.42 -2.41
C ALA A 681 3.01 -8.88 -2.51
N ASP A 682 1.96 -9.23 -1.76
CA ASP A 682 1.39 -10.57 -1.74
C ASP A 682 0.89 -10.97 -3.12
N SER A 683 0.90 -12.27 -3.41
CA SER A 683 0.46 -12.81 -4.68
C SER A 683 -0.37 -14.07 -4.47
N ALA A 684 -1.41 -14.23 -5.28
CA ALA A 684 -2.22 -15.43 -5.35
C ALA A 684 -2.21 -15.95 -6.79
N VAL A 685 -1.68 -17.14 -7.04
CA VAL A 685 -1.37 -17.64 -8.39
C VAL A 685 -1.69 -19.11 -8.54
N ASN A 686 -2.39 -19.45 -9.63
CA ASN A 686 -2.63 -20.84 -10.00
C ASN A 686 -1.54 -21.32 -10.98
N LEU A 687 -0.55 -22.07 -10.48
CA LEU A 687 0.53 -22.59 -11.29
C LEU A 687 0.15 -23.91 -11.96
N THR A 688 0.42 -24.08 -13.24
CA THR A 688 0.38 -25.38 -13.91
C THR A 688 1.80 -25.73 -14.37
N ALA A 689 2.43 -26.69 -13.71
CA ALA A 689 3.81 -27.08 -14.01
C ALA A 689 3.99 -28.60 -13.79
N GLY A 690 3.67 -29.38 -14.82
CA GLY A 690 3.53 -30.84 -14.71
C GLY A 690 4.85 -31.60 -14.47
N GLY A 691 5.99 -31.02 -14.83
CA GLY A 691 7.32 -31.63 -14.68
C GLY A 691 8.02 -31.31 -13.37
N VAL A 692 7.52 -30.34 -12.59
CA VAL A 692 8.22 -29.83 -11.42
C VAL A 692 8.28 -30.90 -10.35
N THR A 693 9.50 -31.27 -9.96
CA THR A 693 9.79 -32.21 -8.87
C THR A 693 10.22 -31.51 -7.59
N ALA A 694 10.84 -30.33 -7.70
CA ALA A 694 11.25 -29.51 -6.57
C ALA A 694 10.71 -28.09 -6.74
N LEU A 695 9.95 -27.64 -5.74
CA LEU A 695 9.48 -26.26 -5.61
C LEU A 695 10.22 -25.60 -4.45
N THR A 696 10.90 -24.49 -4.72
CA THR A 696 11.44 -23.60 -3.68
C THR A 696 10.65 -22.31 -3.68
N VAL A 697 10.27 -21.81 -2.50
CA VAL A 697 9.63 -20.50 -2.34
C VAL A 697 10.45 -19.67 -1.34
N ALA A 698 10.77 -18.44 -1.72
CA ALA A 698 11.47 -17.49 -0.87
C ALA A 698 10.86 -16.09 -1.01
N GLY A 699 11.24 -15.16 -0.12
CA GLY A 699 10.84 -13.76 -0.21
C GLY A 699 10.33 -13.21 1.11
N THR A 700 9.63 -12.08 1.04
CA THR A 700 9.09 -11.37 2.21
C THR A 700 7.57 -11.34 2.28
N ASN A 701 6.89 -11.66 1.18
CA ASN A 701 5.44 -11.50 1.03
C ASN A 701 4.74 -12.83 0.79
N ALA A 702 3.42 -12.87 1.01
CA ALA A 702 2.66 -14.11 0.93
C ALA A 702 2.49 -14.61 -0.52
N ALA A 703 2.55 -15.93 -0.71
CA ALA A 703 2.21 -16.62 -1.95
C ALA A 703 1.08 -17.62 -1.70
N ASP A 704 -0.12 -17.34 -2.20
CA ASP A 704 -1.19 -18.32 -2.27
C ASP A 704 -1.10 -19.11 -3.58
N LEU A 705 -0.79 -20.40 -3.46
CA LEU A 705 -0.63 -21.36 -4.55
C LEU A 705 -1.70 -22.46 -4.50
N THR A 706 -2.79 -22.27 -3.75
CA THR A 706 -3.82 -23.31 -3.50
C THR A 706 -4.42 -23.92 -4.75
N GLY A 707 -4.63 -23.14 -5.82
CA GLY A 707 -5.16 -23.61 -7.10
C GLY A 707 -4.11 -24.20 -8.05
N SER A 708 -2.88 -24.44 -7.59
CA SER A 708 -1.79 -24.95 -8.43
C SER A 708 -1.89 -26.45 -8.71
N THR A 709 -1.52 -26.86 -9.93
CA THR A 709 -1.44 -28.25 -10.39
C THR A 709 0.01 -28.62 -10.70
N LEU A 710 0.65 -29.35 -9.78
CA LEU A 710 2.07 -29.73 -9.83
C LEU A 710 2.23 -31.26 -9.84
N GLY A 711 1.95 -31.88 -11.00
CA GLY A 711 1.72 -33.33 -11.11
C GLY A 711 2.91 -34.24 -10.75
N ALA A 712 4.15 -33.75 -10.81
CA ALA A 712 5.36 -34.52 -10.50
C ALA A 712 6.03 -34.08 -9.18
N LEU A 713 5.39 -33.21 -8.39
CA LEU A 713 6.00 -32.59 -7.22
C LEU A 713 6.43 -33.63 -6.18
N LYS A 714 7.68 -33.52 -5.71
CA LYS A 714 8.24 -34.37 -4.65
C LYS A 714 8.57 -33.59 -3.39
N THR A 715 9.23 -32.45 -3.55
CA THR A 715 9.71 -31.64 -2.43
C THR A 715 9.28 -30.19 -2.56
N VAL A 716 8.88 -29.61 -1.42
CA VAL A 716 8.64 -28.18 -1.28
C VAL A 716 9.59 -27.64 -0.21
N THR A 717 10.31 -26.56 -0.51
CA THR A 717 11.15 -25.86 0.46
C THR A 717 10.72 -24.41 0.53
N VAL A 718 10.47 -23.88 1.73
CA VAL A 718 10.11 -22.47 1.96
C VAL A 718 11.14 -21.81 2.86
N SER A 719 11.52 -20.58 2.52
CA SER A 719 12.49 -19.80 3.29
C SER A 719 12.14 -18.31 3.33
N GLY A 720 12.73 -17.58 4.28
CA GLY A 720 12.53 -16.13 4.41
C GLY A 720 11.29 -15.78 5.23
N ALA A 721 10.69 -14.61 4.98
CA ALA A 721 9.49 -14.14 5.68
C ALA A 721 8.20 -14.36 4.88
N ALA A 722 8.31 -14.93 3.68
CA ALA A 722 7.17 -15.28 2.85
C ALA A 722 6.26 -16.30 3.55
N GLY A 723 4.97 -15.99 3.66
CA GLY A 723 3.95 -16.99 3.95
C GLY A 723 3.55 -17.75 2.69
N VAL A 724 3.32 -19.05 2.76
CA VAL A 724 2.96 -19.87 1.59
C VAL A 724 1.72 -20.69 1.87
N THR A 725 0.72 -20.62 0.99
CA THR A 725 -0.46 -21.50 1.04
C THR A 725 -0.41 -22.49 -0.12
N LEU A 726 -0.34 -23.81 0.12
CA LEU A 726 -0.25 -24.81 -0.94
C LEU A 726 -0.90 -26.16 -0.56
N VAL A 727 -1.58 -26.79 -1.52
CA VAL A 727 -2.04 -28.18 -1.42
C VAL A 727 -0.94 -29.12 -1.94
N ALA A 728 -0.15 -29.68 -1.03
CA ALA A 728 0.98 -30.58 -1.29
C ALA A 728 0.66 -32.05 -0.95
N SER A 729 -0.57 -32.51 -1.21
CA SER A 729 -1.04 -33.88 -0.94
C SER A 729 -0.96 -34.82 -2.16
N GLY A 730 -0.26 -34.41 -3.21
CA GLY A 730 -0.06 -35.19 -4.43
C GLY A 730 0.64 -36.54 -4.15
N ALA A 731 0.35 -37.56 -4.97
CA ALA A 731 0.82 -38.93 -4.75
C ALA A 731 2.35 -39.10 -4.75
N THR A 732 3.09 -38.17 -5.34
CA THR A 732 4.56 -38.17 -5.43
C THR A 732 5.25 -37.32 -4.36
N VAL A 733 4.50 -36.54 -3.57
CA VAL A 733 5.08 -35.64 -2.57
C VAL A 733 5.65 -36.47 -1.42
N THR A 734 6.93 -36.23 -1.13
CA THR A 734 7.69 -36.94 -0.09
C THR A 734 8.09 -36.06 1.08
N GLY A 735 8.09 -34.73 0.93
CA GLY A 735 8.43 -33.83 2.02
C GLY A 735 8.12 -32.37 1.74
N VAL A 736 7.70 -31.66 2.78
CA VAL A 736 7.58 -30.20 2.84
C VAL A 736 8.49 -29.71 3.96
N ASP A 737 9.36 -28.77 3.65
CA ASP A 737 10.33 -28.19 4.57
C ASP A 737 10.19 -26.67 4.59
N THR A 738 9.61 -26.15 5.66
CA THR A 738 9.47 -24.72 5.94
C THR A 738 10.42 -24.28 7.05
N SER A 739 11.43 -25.09 7.41
CA SER A 739 12.34 -24.84 8.55
C SER A 739 13.12 -23.52 8.48
N ALA A 740 13.33 -23.00 7.27
CA ALA A 740 13.98 -21.71 7.03
C ALA A 740 12.99 -20.54 6.89
N SER A 741 11.70 -20.77 7.12
CA SER A 741 10.62 -19.78 7.03
C SER A 741 10.30 -19.17 8.40
N THR A 742 9.98 -17.88 8.36
CA THR A 742 9.44 -17.08 9.47
C THR A 742 8.05 -16.54 9.16
N GLY A 743 7.51 -16.83 7.97
CA GLY A 743 6.18 -16.43 7.54
C GLY A 743 5.07 -17.39 7.98
N THR A 744 3.82 -17.08 7.64
CA THR A 744 2.68 -17.96 7.88
C THR A 744 2.54 -18.97 6.74
N ASN A 745 2.85 -20.23 6.99
CA ASN A 745 2.77 -21.32 6.03
C ASN A 745 1.48 -22.11 6.26
N THR A 746 0.71 -22.36 5.20
CA THR A 746 -0.53 -23.14 5.26
C THR A 746 -0.47 -24.27 4.24
N PHE A 747 -0.42 -25.52 4.71
CA PHE A 747 -0.19 -26.68 3.86
C PHE A 747 -1.22 -27.77 4.08
N THR A 748 -1.68 -28.40 2.99
CA THR A 748 -2.35 -29.71 3.05
C THR A 748 -1.42 -30.79 2.55
N ILE A 749 -1.16 -31.83 3.35
CA ILE A 749 -0.25 -32.94 2.99
C ILE A 749 -0.89 -34.32 3.15
N ASP A 750 -0.43 -35.29 2.37
CA ASP A 750 -0.71 -36.70 2.64
C ASP A 750 0.36 -37.24 3.61
N ALA A 751 0.04 -37.22 4.91
CA ALA A 751 0.95 -37.65 5.99
C ALA A 751 1.28 -39.16 6.00
N THR A 752 0.73 -39.95 5.06
CA THR A 752 1.19 -41.33 4.82
C THR A 752 2.40 -41.39 3.89
N LYS A 753 2.67 -40.31 3.15
CA LYS A 753 3.70 -40.22 2.11
C LYS A 753 4.75 -39.16 2.39
N ALA A 754 4.31 -37.98 2.85
CA ALA A 754 5.16 -36.80 3.01
C ALA A 754 5.51 -36.52 4.47
N THR A 755 6.75 -36.13 4.73
CA THR A 755 7.14 -35.48 5.99
C THR A 755 6.79 -33.99 5.96
N TYR A 756 6.66 -33.39 7.15
CA TYR A 756 6.60 -31.94 7.32
C TYR A 756 7.63 -31.49 8.36
N THR A 757 8.36 -30.43 8.07
CA THR A 757 9.31 -29.81 9.02
C THR A 757 9.09 -28.30 8.99
N GLY A 758 8.59 -27.77 10.10
CA GLY A 758 8.20 -26.38 10.29
C GLY A 758 9.34 -25.45 10.70
N GLY A 759 9.07 -24.15 10.61
CA GLY A 759 10.01 -23.05 10.78
C GLY A 759 9.95 -22.38 12.15
N ALA A 760 10.23 -21.08 12.19
CA ALA A 760 10.01 -20.23 13.37
C ALA A 760 8.74 -19.36 13.22
N GLY A 761 8.02 -19.55 12.11
CA GLY A 761 6.85 -18.77 11.70
C GLY A 761 5.56 -19.32 12.32
N VAL A 762 4.48 -19.28 11.55
CA VAL A 762 3.22 -19.97 11.92
C VAL A 762 2.95 -21.04 10.87
N ASP A 763 3.01 -22.30 11.26
CA ASP A 763 2.79 -23.45 10.39
C ASP A 763 1.39 -24.06 10.63
N ASN A 764 0.48 -23.81 9.69
CA ASN A 764 -0.89 -24.32 9.64
C ASN A 764 -0.98 -25.54 8.71
N VAL A 765 -0.86 -26.74 9.27
CA VAL A 765 -0.81 -28.00 8.50
C VAL A 765 -2.13 -28.75 8.60
N THR A 766 -2.64 -29.25 7.47
CA THR A 766 -3.79 -30.16 7.40
C THR A 766 -3.37 -31.48 6.78
N THR A 767 -3.72 -32.60 7.41
CA THR A 767 -3.50 -33.92 6.81
C THR A 767 -4.70 -34.33 5.95
N SER A 768 -4.46 -34.88 4.76
CA SER A 768 -5.52 -35.32 3.85
C SER A 768 -5.85 -36.82 3.95
N ALA A 769 -5.05 -37.58 4.69
CA ALA A 769 -5.18 -39.03 4.84
C ALA A 769 -5.26 -39.42 6.31
N VAL A 770 -6.08 -40.43 6.61
CA VAL A 770 -6.18 -41.02 7.94
C VAL A 770 -4.91 -41.84 8.25
N ALA A 771 -4.49 -41.82 9.51
CA ALA A 771 -3.29 -42.52 10.01
C ALA A 771 -1.93 -41.98 9.49
N PRO A 772 -1.48 -40.81 9.97
CA PRO A 772 -0.11 -40.33 9.77
C PRO A 772 0.95 -41.41 10.05
N THR A 773 1.81 -41.68 9.05
CA THR A 773 2.93 -42.63 9.16
C THR A 773 4.29 -41.98 8.97
N LYS A 774 4.32 -40.73 8.53
CA LYS A 774 5.52 -39.91 8.38
C LYS A 774 5.61 -38.88 9.49
N ALA A 775 6.82 -38.38 9.70
CA ALA A 775 7.08 -37.38 10.72
C ALA A 775 6.47 -36.03 10.32
N ILE A 776 5.84 -35.38 11.29
CA ILE A 776 5.36 -33.99 11.21
C ILE A 776 5.99 -33.27 12.39
N ASP A 777 6.78 -32.24 12.13
CA ASP A 777 7.35 -31.36 13.14
C ASP A 777 6.97 -29.94 12.73
N LEU A 778 6.25 -29.18 13.56
CA LEU A 778 5.84 -27.81 13.22
C LEU A 778 6.88 -26.76 13.61
N GLY A 779 7.94 -27.14 14.34
CA GLY A 779 9.06 -26.25 14.62
C GLY A 779 8.83 -25.33 15.80
N ALA A 780 9.08 -24.04 15.64
CA ALA A 780 8.80 -23.01 16.63
C ALA A 780 7.75 -22.06 16.08
N GLY A 781 6.87 -21.53 16.92
CA GLY A 781 5.72 -20.79 16.43
C GLY A 781 4.51 -21.04 17.30
N ASN A 782 3.38 -20.43 16.94
CA ASN A 782 2.10 -20.85 17.48
C ASN A 782 1.40 -21.60 16.36
N ASP A 783 1.69 -22.90 16.26
CA ASP A 783 1.39 -23.69 15.09
C ASP A 783 0.06 -24.43 15.22
N LYS A 784 -0.48 -24.90 14.09
CA LYS A 784 -1.77 -25.60 14.05
C LYS A 784 -1.70 -26.82 13.16
N LEU A 785 -1.97 -28.00 13.72
CA LEU A 785 -2.12 -29.24 12.96
C LEU A 785 -3.56 -29.73 12.97
N THR A 786 -4.19 -29.83 11.80
CA THR A 786 -5.51 -30.42 11.62
C THR A 786 -5.42 -31.85 11.08
N LEU A 787 -5.86 -32.82 11.89
CA LEU A 787 -5.90 -34.22 11.49
C LEU A 787 -7.13 -34.53 10.64
N ALA A 788 -6.97 -35.40 9.64
CA ALA A 788 -8.08 -35.87 8.82
C ALA A 788 -9.11 -36.60 9.69
N SER A 789 -10.39 -36.38 9.42
CA SER A 789 -11.48 -37.14 10.07
C SER A 789 -11.28 -38.65 9.88
N GLY A 790 -11.40 -39.41 10.97
CA GLY A 790 -11.10 -40.84 11.08
C GLY A 790 -9.73 -41.16 11.67
N THR A 791 -8.92 -40.16 12.05
CA THR A 791 -7.57 -40.38 12.60
C THR A 791 -7.61 -40.75 14.07
N THR A 792 -7.66 -42.05 14.35
CA THR A 792 -7.73 -42.61 15.72
C THR A 792 -6.39 -43.13 16.26
N ALA A 793 -5.37 -43.26 15.40
CA ALA A 793 -4.02 -43.68 15.75
C ALA A 793 -3.00 -43.08 14.79
N VAL A 794 -1.75 -42.94 15.26
CA VAL A 794 -0.61 -42.48 14.47
C VAL A 794 0.56 -43.47 14.62
N THR A 795 1.43 -43.53 13.63
CA THR A 795 2.69 -44.30 13.69
C THR A 795 3.92 -43.46 13.35
N GLY A 796 3.73 -42.33 12.68
CA GLY A 796 4.73 -41.28 12.55
C GLY A 796 4.77 -40.42 13.81
N ALA A 797 5.95 -39.89 14.14
CA ALA A 797 6.10 -38.89 15.20
C ALA A 797 5.48 -37.56 14.76
N ILE A 798 4.73 -36.92 15.64
CA ILE A 798 4.11 -35.62 15.46
C ILE A 798 4.57 -34.72 16.61
N ALA A 799 5.17 -33.58 16.29
CA ALA A 799 5.58 -32.57 17.24
C ALA A 799 4.96 -31.22 16.85
N GLY A 800 4.33 -30.51 17.81
CA GLY A 800 4.00 -29.09 17.67
C GLY A 800 5.28 -28.28 17.74
N GLY A 801 5.97 -28.37 18.88
CA GLY A 801 7.36 -27.92 19.00
C GLY A 801 7.51 -26.85 20.08
N LEU A 802 8.07 -25.68 19.75
CA LEU A 802 8.23 -24.57 20.69
C LEU A 802 7.17 -23.50 20.45
N GLY A 803 6.30 -23.27 21.45
CA GLY A 803 5.37 -22.15 21.45
C GLY A 803 4.03 -22.58 22.01
N THR A 804 2.93 -22.03 21.50
CA THR A 804 1.57 -22.47 21.87
C THR A 804 0.91 -23.13 20.69
N ASP A 805 1.01 -24.46 20.62
CA ASP A 805 0.60 -25.23 19.46
C ASP A 805 -0.79 -25.85 19.64
N THR A 806 -1.54 -25.92 18.55
CA THR A 806 -2.93 -26.41 18.52
C THR A 806 -3.05 -27.68 17.67
N LEU A 807 -3.51 -28.77 18.29
CA LEU A 807 -3.91 -29.99 17.59
C LEU A 807 -5.43 -30.00 17.37
N VAL A 808 -5.88 -30.08 16.11
CA VAL A 808 -7.30 -30.19 15.78
C VAL A 808 -7.68 -31.64 15.47
N MET A 809 -8.71 -32.13 16.15
CA MET A 809 -9.26 -33.47 15.95
C MET A 809 -10.79 -33.44 15.92
N VAL A 810 -11.39 -34.43 15.26
CA VAL A 810 -12.81 -34.72 15.47
C VAL A 810 -12.98 -35.36 16.84
N ALA A 811 -14.01 -34.96 17.60
CA ALA A 811 -14.21 -35.40 18.97
C ALA A 811 -14.33 -36.94 19.09
N ALA A 812 -15.01 -37.61 18.16
CA ALA A 812 -15.13 -39.08 18.15
C ALA A 812 -13.77 -39.78 17.95
N ASP A 813 -12.90 -39.19 17.15
CA ASP A 813 -11.55 -39.70 16.93
C ASP A 813 -10.69 -39.52 18.18
N ALA A 814 -10.80 -38.37 18.84
CA ALA A 814 -10.13 -38.08 20.11
C ALA A 814 -10.58 -39.00 21.26
N VAL A 815 -11.86 -39.40 21.30
CA VAL A 815 -12.36 -40.42 22.24
C VAL A 815 -11.59 -41.74 22.05
N THR A 816 -11.43 -42.17 20.80
CA THR A 816 -10.75 -43.44 20.48
C THR A 816 -9.24 -43.34 20.76
N ALA A 817 -8.61 -42.24 20.34
CA ALA A 817 -7.19 -41.98 20.53
C ALA A 817 -6.81 -41.89 22.02
N SER A 818 -7.68 -41.28 22.85
CA SER A 818 -7.51 -41.18 24.30
C SER A 818 -7.87 -42.47 25.08
N GLY A 819 -8.13 -43.58 24.37
CA GLY A 819 -8.31 -44.89 24.97
C GLY A 819 -7.04 -45.50 25.57
N SER A 820 -5.86 -45.05 25.12
CA SER A 820 -4.54 -45.47 25.65
C SER A 820 -3.48 -44.39 25.42
N ALA A 821 -2.36 -44.44 26.15
CA ALA A 821 -1.25 -43.50 25.99
C ALA A 821 -0.42 -43.68 24.69
N ALA A 822 -0.80 -44.60 23.79
CA ALA A 822 -0.05 -44.88 22.56
C ALA A 822 -0.05 -43.70 21.58
N PHE A 823 -1.15 -42.93 21.54
CA PHE A 823 -1.24 -41.73 20.72
C PHE A 823 -0.32 -40.62 21.28
N ALA A 824 -0.44 -40.31 22.57
CA ALA A 824 0.38 -39.31 23.26
C ALA A 824 1.89 -39.62 23.24
N ALA A 825 2.29 -40.89 23.11
CA ALA A 825 3.69 -41.28 22.98
C ALA A 825 4.33 -40.82 21.65
N LEU A 826 3.52 -40.54 20.63
CA LEU A 826 3.96 -40.10 19.30
C LEU A 826 3.51 -38.67 18.98
N VAL A 827 2.53 -38.11 19.68
CA VAL A 827 2.02 -36.74 19.47
C VAL A 827 2.40 -35.89 20.68
N THR A 828 3.36 -34.99 20.50
CA THR A 828 4.01 -34.23 21.58
C THR A 828 4.12 -32.74 21.27
N GLY A 829 4.37 -31.91 22.29
CA GLY A 829 4.60 -30.48 22.10
C GLY A 829 3.39 -29.70 21.61
N PHE A 830 2.18 -30.08 22.02
CA PHE A 830 0.96 -29.31 21.80
C PHE A 830 0.34 -28.93 23.15
N GLU A 831 -0.03 -27.67 23.30
CA GLU A 831 -0.60 -27.09 24.53
C GLU A 831 -2.13 -27.05 24.47
N THR A 832 -2.68 -26.87 23.26
CA THR A 832 -4.12 -26.78 23.02
C THR A 832 -4.61 -27.92 22.13
N VAL A 833 -5.76 -28.50 22.48
CA VAL A 833 -6.52 -29.39 21.59
C VAL A 833 -7.82 -28.70 21.16
N GLU A 834 -8.03 -28.59 19.85
CA GLU A 834 -9.28 -28.14 19.26
C GLU A 834 -10.12 -29.36 18.86
N LEU A 835 -11.33 -29.45 19.40
CA LEU A 835 -12.29 -30.51 19.10
C LEU A 835 -13.35 -29.99 18.13
N THR A 836 -13.69 -30.82 17.15
CA THR A 836 -14.68 -30.55 16.11
C THR A 836 -15.64 -31.73 15.92
N GLY A 837 -16.79 -31.51 15.29
CA GLY A 837 -17.69 -32.57 14.82
C GLY A 837 -18.26 -33.49 15.90
N GLY A 838 -18.47 -32.98 17.12
CA GLY A 838 -19.00 -33.72 18.26
C GLY A 838 -20.45 -34.17 18.06
N THR A 839 -20.72 -35.47 18.25
CA THR A 839 -22.06 -36.05 18.14
C THR A 839 -22.39 -36.93 19.35
N GLY A 840 -23.55 -36.71 19.97
CA GLY A 840 -24.00 -37.47 21.13
C GLY A 840 -23.08 -37.36 22.36
N ALA A 841 -23.29 -38.23 23.34
CA ALA A 841 -22.44 -38.25 24.54
C ALA A 841 -21.04 -38.79 24.22
N GLN A 842 -20.02 -37.98 24.49
CA GLN A 842 -18.61 -38.32 24.21
C GLN A 842 -17.73 -37.95 25.40
N THR A 843 -16.68 -38.72 25.65
CA THR A 843 -15.72 -38.45 26.73
C THR A 843 -14.31 -38.48 26.19
N VAL A 844 -13.68 -37.31 26.10
CA VAL A 844 -12.28 -37.16 25.69
C VAL A 844 -11.42 -37.06 26.95
N LYS A 845 -10.48 -37.98 27.12
CA LYS A 845 -9.53 -37.95 28.25
C LYS A 845 -8.30 -37.17 27.83
N VAL A 846 -8.29 -35.88 28.12
CA VAL A 846 -7.28 -34.97 27.59
C VAL A 846 -5.89 -35.28 28.15
N ASP A 847 -5.80 -35.76 29.40
CA ASP A 847 -4.57 -36.22 30.07
C ASP A 847 -3.97 -37.51 29.48
N VAL A 848 -4.80 -38.36 28.86
CA VAL A 848 -4.35 -39.57 28.15
C VAL A 848 -4.02 -39.26 26.68
N LEU A 849 -4.74 -38.31 26.08
CA LEU A 849 -4.50 -37.85 24.71
C LEU A 849 -3.17 -37.10 24.60
N GLY A 850 -2.76 -36.40 25.66
CA GLY A 850 -1.52 -35.65 25.80
C GLY A 850 -1.51 -34.86 27.11
N PRO A 851 -0.52 -34.02 27.38
CA PRO A 851 -0.52 -33.15 28.56
C PRO A 851 -1.40 -31.90 28.38
N TYR A 852 -2.58 -32.02 27.76
CA TYR A 852 -3.42 -30.87 27.42
C TYR A 852 -4.14 -30.31 28.63
N ASN A 853 -4.07 -28.98 28.80
CA ASN A 853 -4.84 -28.25 29.79
C ASN A 853 -5.65 -27.09 29.18
N SER A 854 -5.62 -26.95 27.85
CA SER A 854 -6.38 -25.99 27.06
C SER A 854 -7.18 -26.73 25.99
N VAL A 855 -8.49 -26.54 25.95
CA VAL A 855 -9.39 -27.18 24.99
C VAL A 855 -10.21 -26.11 24.29
N THR A 856 -10.24 -26.14 22.96
CA THR A 856 -11.10 -25.27 22.14
C THR A 856 -12.16 -26.10 21.44
N THR A 857 -13.37 -25.58 21.30
CA THR A 857 -14.42 -26.22 20.48
C THR A 857 -15.39 -25.17 19.95
N GLY A 858 -15.80 -25.35 18.69
CA GLY A 858 -16.83 -24.53 18.06
C GLY A 858 -18.17 -25.24 18.11
N GLY A 859 -19.02 -24.89 19.10
CA GLY A 859 -20.47 -25.12 19.07
C GLY A 859 -20.89 -26.44 18.42
N GLU A 860 -20.49 -27.57 19.00
CA GLU A 860 -20.72 -28.88 18.39
C GLU A 860 -22.21 -29.13 18.12
N ALA A 861 -22.50 -29.91 17.07
CA ALA A 861 -23.85 -30.40 16.74
C ALA A 861 -24.35 -31.44 17.75
N ASN A 862 -24.26 -31.12 19.04
CA ASN A 862 -24.26 -32.09 20.10
C ASN A 862 -25.67 -32.29 20.67
N ALA A 863 -26.30 -33.42 20.35
CA ALA A 863 -27.50 -33.90 21.03
C ALA A 863 -27.21 -34.53 22.43
N GLY A 864 -25.94 -34.60 22.85
CA GLY A 864 -25.49 -35.15 24.13
C GLY A 864 -24.42 -34.29 24.84
N VAL A 865 -23.73 -34.86 25.83
CA VAL A 865 -22.70 -34.15 26.63
C VAL A 865 -21.30 -34.42 26.09
N LEU A 866 -20.52 -33.37 25.77
CA LEU A 866 -19.08 -33.50 25.53
C LEU A 866 -18.34 -33.37 26.86
N THR A 867 -17.82 -34.50 27.36
CA THR A 867 -17.06 -34.56 28.60
C THR A 867 -15.57 -34.46 28.32
N ILE A 868 -14.91 -33.50 28.96
CA ILE A 868 -13.47 -33.27 28.95
C ILE A 868 -12.93 -33.76 30.29
N SER A 869 -12.32 -34.94 30.29
CA SER A 869 -11.81 -35.62 31.48
C SER A 869 -10.31 -35.46 31.61
N GLY A 870 -9.81 -35.37 32.85
CA GLY A 870 -8.37 -35.29 33.14
C GLY A 870 -7.79 -33.88 33.15
N VAL A 871 -8.63 -32.84 33.07
CA VAL A 871 -8.20 -31.44 33.11
C VAL A 871 -7.60 -31.11 34.47
N THR A 872 -6.46 -30.42 34.52
CA THR A 872 -5.81 -30.03 35.79
C THR A 872 -6.24 -28.63 36.24
N THR A 873 -5.92 -28.24 37.48
CA THR A 873 -6.22 -26.88 37.98
C THR A 873 -5.60 -25.80 37.08
N GLY A 874 -6.34 -24.73 36.83
CA GLY A 874 -6.01 -23.68 35.86
C GLY A 874 -6.31 -24.04 34.40
N GLY A 875 -6.93 -25.20 34.13
CA GLY A 875 -7.31 -25.60 32.78
C GLY A 875 -8.37 -24.69 32.15
N THR A 876 -8.42 -24.65 30.82
CA THR A 876 -9.28 -23.73 30.06
C THR A 876 -10.13 -24.46 29.03
N LEU A 877 -11.43 -24.14 28.97
CA LEU A 877 -12.33 -24.47 27.87
C LEU A 877 -12.70 -23.19 27.11
N THR A 878 -12.30 -23.11 25.86
CA THR A 878 -12.62 -22.01 24.94
C THR A 878 -13.75 -22.44 24.00
N LEU A 879 -14.82 -21.64 23.94
CA LEU A 879 -15.98 -21.83 23.08
C LEU A 879 -16.01 -20.72 22.04
N THR A 880 -16.01 -21.10 20.76
CA THR A 880 -15.86 -20.13 19.64
C THR A 880 -17.14 -19.88 18.83
N SER A 881 -18.16 -20.72 19.02
CA SER A 881 -19.45 -20.60 18.32
C SER A 881 -20.61 -21.17 19.16
N SER A 882 -21.82 -20.72 18.86
CA SER A 882 -23.04 -21.09 19.61
C SER A 882 -23.27 -22.59 19.58
N ALA A 883 -23.61 -23.15 20.73
CA ALA A 883 -23.99 -24.54 20.86
C ALA A 883 -25.27 -24.85 20.07
N VAL A 884 -25.33 -26.03 19.46
CA VAL A 884 -26.53 -26.49 18.73
C VAL A 884 -27.40 -27.35 19.67
N GLY A 885 -28.69 -27.06 19.80
CA GLY A 885 -29.59 -27.78 20.71
C GLY A 885 -29.43 -27.39 22.19
N THR A 886 -29.49 -28.34 23.12
CA THR A 886 -29.26 -28.09 24.57
C THR A 886 -27.78 -28.21 24.95
N GLY A 887 -26.86 -27.89 24.03
CA GLY A 887 -25.46 -28.30 24.07
C GLY A 887 -24.84 -28.22 25.47
N ALA A 888 -24.23 -29.33 25.88
CA ALA A 888 -23.74 -29.54 27.23
C ALA A 888 -22.28 -29.97 27.22
N TYR A 889 -21.48 -29.32 28.05
CA TYR A 889 -20.08 -29.61 28.29
C TYR A 889 -19.91 -30.03 29.74
N ALA A 890 -19.04 -31.00 30.00
CA ALA A 890 -18.70 -31.42 31.35
C ALA A 890 -17.18 -31.50 31.51
N VAL A 891 -16.68 -31.02 32.64
CA VAL A 891 -15.25 -31.02 32.96
C VAL A 891 -15.04 -31.82 34.22
N THR A 892 -14.16 -32.81 34.16
CA THR A 892 -13.92 -33.73 35.28
C THR A 892 -12.44 -34.04 35.48
N ASN A 893 -12.05 -34.24 36.72
CA ASN A 893 -10.79 -34.87 37.08
C ASN A 893 -10.99 -35.63 38.41
N THR A 894 -10.45 -36.84 38.51
CA THR A 894 -10.49 -37.62 39.76
C THR A 894 -9.62 -37.00 40.87
N ALA A 895 -8.71 -36.09 40.53
CA ALA A 895 -7.89 -35.33 41.46
C ALA A 895 -8.62 -34.13 42.10
N PHE A 896 -9.75 -33.69 41.54
CA PHE A 896 -10.59 -32.64 42.13
C PHE A 896 -11.39 -33.21 43.30
N THR A 897 -10.71 -33.43 44.42
CA THR A 897 -11.27 -33.97 45.66
C THR A 897 -11.16 -32.93 46.77
N ALA A 898 -12.31 -32.53 47.34
CA ALA A 898 -12.33 -31.58 48.44
C ALA A 898 -11.54 -32.07 49.69
N PRO A 899 -10.85 -31.19 50.44
CA PRO A 899 -10.73 -29.74 50.23
C PRO A 899 -9.48 -29.40 49.39
N THR A 900 -9.68 -29.00 48.13
CA THR A 900 -8.67 -28.45 47.23
C THR A 900 -9.03 -27.01 46.85
N THR A 901 -8.10 -26.27 46.24
CA THR A 901 -8.33 -24.91 45.70
C THR A 901 -8.29 -25.00 44.19
N ASP A 902 -9.23 -25.73 43.60
CA ASP A 902 -9.22 -26.01 42.17
C ASP A 902 -9.75 -24.80 41.39
N VAL A 903 -9.10 -24.51 40.27
CA VAL A 903 -9.42 -23.39 39.38
C VAL A 903 -9.73 -23.93 37.99
N PHE A 904 -10.75 -23.38 37.33
CA PHE A 904 -11.03 -23.68 35.93
C PHE A 904 -11.49 -22.43 35.18
N ASN A 905 -11.06 -22.30 33.93
CA ASN A 905 -11.34 -21.15 33.09
C ASN A 905 -12.29 -21.52 31.95
N ILE A 906 -13.25 -20.66 31.67
CA ILE A 906 -14.18 -20.75 30.55
C ILE A 906 -14.00 -19.48 29.71
N ALA A 907 -13.62 -19.61 28.45
CA ALA A 907 -13.49 -18.50 27.53
C ALA A 907 -14.60 -18.55 26.47
N LEU A 908 -15.32 -17.46 26.29
CA LEU A 908 -16.40 -17.26 25.33
C LEU A 908 -15.92 -16.26 24.28
N ASN A 909 -15.40 -16.77 23.16
CA ASN A 909 -14.67 -15.95 22.17
C ASN A 909 -15.35 -16.01 20.81
N SER A 910 -16.12 -14.97 20.46
CA SER A 910 -16.83 -14.94 19.18
C SER A 910 -16.99 -13.52 18.64
N ALA A 911 -17.09 -13.39 17.32
CA ALA A 911 -17.40 -12.12 16.63
C ALA A 911 -18.92 -11.86 16.52
N ALA A 912 -19.74 -12.76 17.08
CA ALA A 912 -21.19 -12.69 17.09
C ALA A 912 -21.73 -13.16 18.45
N ASN A 913 -23.02 -12.97 18.70
CA ASN A 913 -23.71 -13.54 19.88
C ASN A 913 -23.40 -15.03 20.06
N LEU A 914 -22.86 -15.40 21.23
CA LEU A 914 -22.50 -16.77 21.57
C LEU A 914 -23.43 -17.36 22.65
N THR A 915 -24.24 -18.35 22.27
CA THR A 915 -25.01 -19.16 23.22
C THR A 915 -24.20 -20.40 23.59
N ALA A 916 -23.50 -20.38 24.73
CA ALA A 916 -22.60 -21.45 25.16
C ALA A 916 -23.33 -22.73 25.61
N GLY A 917 -24.62 -22.65 25.94
CA GLY A 917 -25.35 -23.78 26.52
C GLY A 917 -24.96 -24.02 27.98
N THR A 918 -24.85 -25.30 28.39
CA THR A 918 -24.53 -25.68 29.77
C THR A 918 -23.08 -26.15 29.92
N VAL A 919 -22.33 -25.58 30.87
CA VAL A 919 -21.01 -26.08 31.28
C VAL A 919 -21.08 -26.60 32.71
N THR A 920 -20.76 -27.89 32.89
CA THR A 920 -20.74 -28.57 34.19
C THR A 920 -19.31 -28.73 34.71
N ALA A 921 -19.00 -28.13 35.86
CA ALA A 921 -17.71 -28.15 36.54
C ALA A 921 -17.92 -28.40 38.06
N ALA A 922 -18.63 -29.47 38.40
CA ALA A 922 -19.25 -29.66 39.72
C ALA A 922 -18.28 -29.71 40.91
N SER A 923 -17.02 -30.14 40.70
CA SER A 923 -16.02 -30.37 41.75
C SER A 923 -14.96 -29.27 41.86
N ILE A 924 -15.20 -28.06 41.34
CA ILE A 924 -14.19 -26.99 41.24
C ILE A 924 -14.59 -25.80 42.12
N GLU A 925 -13.67 -25.26 42.92
CA GLU A 925 -13.94 -24.17 43.87
C GLU A 925 -13.91 -22.77 43.25
N THR A 926 -13.10 -22.54 42.22
CA THR A 926 -12.99 -21.23 41.53
C THR A 926 -13.21 -21.37 40.03
N ILE A 927 -14.19 -20.65 39.50
CA ILE A 927 -14.46 -20.57 38.06
C ILE A 927 -14.10 -19.18 37.55
N ASN A 928 -13.25 -19.10 36.52
CA ASN A 928 -12.99 -17.85 35.80
C ASN A 928 -13.72 -17.89 34.46
N ILE A 929 -14.36 -16.79 34.08
CA ILE A 929 -15.12 -16.66 32.83
C ILE A 929 -14.61 -15.42 32.09
N SER A 930 -14.26 -15.55 30.81
CA SER A 930 -13.97 -14.41 29.94
C SER A 930 -14.97 -14.35 28.80
N SER A 931 -15.56 -13.18 28.55
CA SER A 931 -16.52 -12.90 27.49
C SER A 931 -15.92 -11.91 26.49
N THR A 932 -15.43 -12.39 25.35
CA THR A 932 -14.57 -11.61 24.44
C THR A 932 -15.20 -11.48 23.06
N ASP A 933 -15.20 -10.25 22.52
CA ASP A 933 -15.48 -10.01 21.10
C ASP A 933 -14.22 -10.22 20.26
N THR A 934 -14.34 -10.97 19.17
CA THR A 934 -13.25 -11.16 18.20
C THR A 934 -13.47 -10.42 16.88
N GLU A 935 -14.52 -9.59 16.78
CA GLU A 935 -14.77 -8.74 15.61
C GLU A 935 -13.59 -7.77 15.36
N THR A 936 -13.14 -7.69 14.11
CA THR A 936 -12.07 -6.80 13.69
C THR A 936 -12.66 -5.72 12.76
N GLY A 937 -12.90 -4.52 13.29
CA GLY A 937 -13.56 -3.43 12.57
C GLY A 937 -13.68 -2.14 13.39
N ALA A 938 -14.00 -1.00 12.74
CA ALA A 938 -13.97 0.33 13.36
C ALA A 938 -15.13 0.63 14.35
N ALA A 939 -16.10 -0.28 14.50
CA ALA A 939 -17.16 -0.21 15.51
C ALA A 939 -17.76 -1.61 15.71
N PRO A 940 -17.29 -2.41 16.68
CA PRO A 940 -17.85 -3.74 16.91
C PRO A 940 -19.33 -3.62 17.31
N THR A 941 -20.17 -4.49 16.76
CA THR A 941 -21.56 -4.59 17.20
C THR A 941 -21.62 -5.14 18.63
N ALA A 942 -22.44 -4.55 19.51
CA ALA A 942 -22.59 -5.04 20.88
C ALA A 942 -23.16 -6.47 20.86
N ASN A 943 -22.30 -7.45 21.16
CA ASN A 943 -22.63 -8.87 21.16
C ASN A 943 -22.93 -9.35 22.58
N VAL A 944 -23.95 -10.20 22.72
CA VAL A 944 -24.37 -10.79 24.00
C VAL A 944 -24.09 -12.29 24.02
N ASN A 945 -23.28 -12.70 24.98
CA ASN A 945 -22.98 -14.09 25.28
C ASN A 945 -23.91 -14.63 26.37
N THR A 946 -24.27 -15.91 26.29
CA THR A 946 -25.10 -16.57 27.32
C THR A 946 -24.48 -17.89 27.75
N LEU A 947 -24.49 -18.16 29.07
CA LEU A 947 -23.90 -19.36 29.66
C LEU A 947 -24.76 -19.87 30.82
N THR A 948 -25.04 -21.17 30.84
CA THR A 948 -25.54 -21.87 32.04
C THR A 948 -24.39 -22.61 32.73
N LEU A 949 -24.09 -22.26 33.98
CA LEU A 949 -22.99 -22.83 34.74
C LEU A 949 -23.52 -23.77 35.83
N VAL A 950 -23.01 -25.01 35.86
CA VAL A 950 -23.27 -25.99 36.92
C VAL A 950 -21.94 -26.32 37.63
N ALA A 951 -21.62 -25.56 38.66
CA ALA A 951 -20.39 -25.67 39.46
C ALA A 951 -20.76 -25.74 40.96
N THR A 952 -21.31 -26.87 41.38
CA THR A 952 -21.93 -27.03 42.72
C THR A 952 -20.98 -26.86 43.90
N SER A 953 -19.66 -27.01 43.69
CA SER A 953 -18.63 -26.79 44.72
C SER A 953 -17.97 -25.41 44.63
N ALA A 954 -18.33 -24.59 43.63
CA ALA A 954 -17.70 -23.29 43.43
C ALA A 954 -18.06 -22.35 44.59
N THR A 955 -17.03 -21.69 45.13
CA THR A 955 -17.14 -20.62 46.12
C THR A 955 -16.91 -19.25 45.48
N ALA A 956 -16.12 -19.20 44.40
CA ALA A 956 -15.83 -17.98 43.65
C ALA A 956 -16.08 -18.14 42.16
N ILE A 957 -16.71 -17.13 41.55
CA ILE A 957 -16.83 -16.98 40.10
C ILE A 957 -16.25 -15.61 39.73
N ASN A 958 -15.19 -15.57 38.93
CA ASN A 958 -14.62 -14.34 38.41
C ASN A 958 -15.03 -14.17 36.94
N VAL A 959 -15.41 -12.96 36.54
CA VAL A 959 -15.89 -12.65 35.18
C VAL A 959 -15.09 -11.48 34.62
N SER A 960 -14.78 -11.52 33.33
CA SER A 960 -13.99 -10.50 32.62
C SER A 960 -14.41 -10.42 31.15
N GLY A 961 -13.92 -9.40 30.43
CA GLY A 961 -14.04 -9.29 28.98
C GLY A 961 -14.88 -8.10 28.49
N GLY A 962 -14.99 -7.99 27.17
CA GLY A 962 -15.62 -6.86 26.46
C GLY A 962 -17.06 -7.07 26.02
N ASN A 963 -17.53 -8.32 25.94
CA ASN A 963 -18.88 -8.65 25.52
C ASN A 963 -19.82 -8.85 26.69
N ASP A 964 -21.07 -8.45 26.51
CA ASP A 964 -22.13 -8.67 27.48
C ASP A 964 -22.27 -10.16 27.80
N LEU A 965 -22.58 -10.50 29.06
CA LEU A 965 -22.75 -11.87 29.52
C LEU A 965 -24.04 -12.02 30.32
N THR A 966 -24.93 -12.89 29.86
CA THR A 966 -26.00 -13.44 30.69
C THR A 966 -25.56 -14.77 31.30
N LEU A 967 -25.31 -14.77 32.62
CA LEU A 967 -24.87 -15.94 33.37
C LEU A 967 -26.03 -16.56 34.16
N THR A 968 -26.47 -17.74 33.74
CA THR A 968 -27.41 -18.56 34.52
C THR A 968 -26.63 -19.35 35.57
N ASN A 969 -26.75 -18.94 36.83
CA ASN A 969 -25.99 -19.48 37.98
C ASN A 969 -26.82 -20.43 38.88
N THR A 970 -28.02 -20.82 38.45
CA THR A 970 -28.96 -21.62 39.25
C THR A 970 -28.34 -22.93 39.76
N GLY A 971 -28.44 -23.20 41.07
CA GLY A 971 -27.97 -24.43 41.70
C GLY A 971 -26.55 -24.38 42.27
N ASN A 972 -25.77 -23.33 42.00
CA ASN A 972 -24.42 -23.15 42.55
C ASN A 972 -24.48 -22.55 43.97
N THR A 973 -25.03 -23.34 44.90
CA THR A 973 -25.43 -22.87 46.24
C THR A 973 -24.27 -22.52 47.18
N ALA A 974 -23.03 -22.89 46.83
CA ALA A 974 -21.83 -22.64 47.62
C ALA A 974 -21.10 -21.32 47.27
N VAL A 975 -21.54 -20.61 46.22
CA VAL A 975 -20.88 -19.39 45.73
C VAL A 975 -21.07 -18.26 46.73
N THR A 976 -19.95 -17.71 47.23
CA THR A 976 -19.91 -16.55 48.13
C THR A 976 -19.44 -15.28 47.42
N ALA A 977 -18.85 -15.39 46.24
CA ALA A 977 -18.42 -14.24 45.44
C ALA A 977 -18.61 -14.47 43.94
N ILE A 978 -19.23 -13.49 43.28
CA ILE A 978 -19.24 -13.32 41.81
C ILE A 978 -18.60 -11.97 41.52
N ASN A 979 -17.42 -11.95 40.92
CA ASN A 979 -16.64 -10.73 40.73
C ASN A 979 -16.40 -10.45 39.25
N ALA A 980 -17.06 -9.42 38.72
CA ALA A 980 -16.95 -8.93 37.35
C ALA A 980 -16.32 -7.53 37.25
N SER A 981 -15.61 -7.08 38.28
CA SER A 981 -14.99 -5.74 38.35
C SER A 981 -14.02 -5.39 37.21
N THR A 982 -13.59 -6.37 36.41
CA THR A 982 -12.72 -6.16 35.24
C THR A 982 -13.46 -6.28 33.90
N MET A 983 -14.76 -6.54 33.94
CA MET A 983 -15.62 -6.65 32.76
C MET A 983 -15.99 -5.25 32.26
N THR A 984 -16.01 -5.09 30.94
CA THR A 984 -16.40 -3.83 30.28
C THR A 984 -17.73 -3.92 29.55
N GLY A 985 -18.16 -5.13 29.17
CA GLY A 985 -19.54 -5.42 28.78
C GLY A 985 -20.46 -5.57 30.00
N ALA A 986 -21.77 -5.60 29.77
CA ALA A 986 -22.78 -5.76 30.80
C ALA A 986 -22.90 -7.21 31.32
N LEU A 987 -23.00 -7.39 32.63
CA LEU A 987 -23.28 -8.65 33.30
C LEU A 987 -24.74 -8.73 33.74
N THR A 988 -25.44 -9.79 33.33
CA THR A 988 -26.73 -10.18 33.90
C THR A 988 -26.58 -11.47 34.70
N VAL A 989 -26.85 -11.44 36.01
CA VAL A 989 -26.71 -12.63 36.89
C VAL A 989 -27.63 -12.57 38.12
N THR A 990 -28.09 -13.76 38.56
CA THR A 990 -28.78 -13.96 39.83
C THR A 990 -27.91 -14.80 40.78
N ALA A 991 -27.74 -14.36 42.03
CA ALA A 991 -27.12 -15.19 43.06
C ALA A 991 -27.98 -16.45 43.32
N ALA A 992 -27.34 -17.60 43.47
CA ALA A 992 -28.02 -18.89 43.66
C ALA A 992 -27.69 -19.56 45.00
N GLY A 993 -26.98 -18.84 45.88
CA GLY A 993 -26.46 -19.32 47.16
C GLY A 993 -27.54 -19.62 48.20
N THR A 994 -27.25 -20.55 49.11
CA THR A 994 -27.88 -20.57 50.46
C THR A 994 -27.03 -19.82 51.49
N VAL A 995 -25.86 -19.35 51.07
CA VAL A 995 -24.91 -18.50 51.79
C VAL A 995 -24.88 -17.11 51.15
N ALA A 996 -24.49 -16.10 51.93
CA ALA A 996 -24.38 -14.72 51.43
C ALA A 996 -23.34 -14.63 50.31
N CYS A 997 -23.77 -14.09 49.18
CA CYS A 997 -22.95 -13.84 48.00
C CYS A 997 -22.68 -12.35 47.83
N THR A 998 -21.43 -12.00 47.54
CA THR A 998 -21.07 -10.67 47.03
C THR A 998 -21.00 -10.71 45.51
N ILE A 999 -21.88 -9.99 44.83
CA ILE A 999 -21.85 -9.80 43.37
C ILE A 999 -21.28 -8.41 43.10
N THR A 1000 -20.23 -8.32 42.30
CA THR A 1000 -19.62 -7.07 41.84
C THR A 1000 -19.67 -7.02 40.32
N GLY A 1001 -20.32 -6.00 39.75
CA GLY A 1001 -20.34 -5.72 38.32
C GLY A 1001 -19.09 -4.98 37.84
N GLY A 1002 -19.09 -4.58 36.58
CA GLY A 1002 -17.98 -3.99 35.83
C GLY A 1002 -18.22 -2.53 35.47
N SER A 1003 -17.87 -2.15 34.23
CA SER A 1003 -18.15 -0.82 33.67
C SER A 1003 -19.33 -0.78 32.68
N GLY A 1004 -19.99 -1.92 32.47
CA GLY A 1004 -21.18 -2.05 31.62
C GLY A 1004 -22.46 -1.71 32.39
N ALA A 1005 -23.61 -1.72 31.72
CA ALA A 1005 -24.90 -1.54 32.40
C ALA A 1005 -25.38 -2.89 32.98
N ASP A 1006 -25.01 -3.18 34.23
CA ASP A 1006 -25.15 -4.50 34.83
C ASP A 1006 -26.54 -4.75 35.42
N ALA A 1007 -27.01 -6.00 35.38
CA ALA A 1007 -28.27 -6.44 35.98
C ALA A 1007 -28.01 -7.54 37.02
N LEU A 1008 -27.92 -7.13 38.28
CA LEU A 1008 -27.52 -7.98 39.41
C LEU A 1008 -28.72 -8.28 40.31
N THR A 1009 -28.99 -9.55 40.57
CA THR A 1009 -30.13 -9.98 41.41
C THR A 1009 -29.67 -10.81 42.60
N ALA A 1010 -30.11 -10.44 43.81
CA ALA A 1010 -29.88 -11.20 45.03
C ALA A 1010 -30.54 -12.58 44.99
N SER A 1011 -30.07 -13.50 45.84
CA SER A 1011 -30.62 -14.85 45.95
C SER A 1011 -32.05 -14.83 46.48
N THR A 1012 -32.87 -15.80 46.08
CA THR A 1012 -34.23 -15.89 46.62
C THR A 1012 -34.22 -16.19 48.13
N GLY A 1013 -35.19 -15.66 48.88
CA GLY A 1013 -35.28 -15.87 50.32
C GLY A 1013 -34.74 -14.69 51.14
N THR A 1014 -33.97 -14.97 52.18
CA THR A 1014 -33.60 -13.99 53.23
C THR A 1014 -32.09 -13.86 53.45
N VAL A 1015 -31.29 -14.34 52.52
CA VAL A 1015 -29.83 -14.29 52.60
C VAL A 1015 -29.32 -12.85 52.45
N ALA A 1016 -28.33 -12.47 53.25
CA ALA A 1016 -27.77 -11.12 53.27
C ALA A 1016 -26.71 -10.93 52.15
N ASP A 1017 -27.15 -10.91 50.90
CA ASP A 1017 -26.27 -10.69 49.74
C ASP A 1017 -25.77 -9.24 49.65
N VAL A 1018 -24.64 -9.04 48.98
CA VAL A 1018 -24.06 -7.73 48.70
C VAL A 1018 -23.99 -7.56 47.19
N LEU A 1019 -24.63 -6.54 46.63
CA LEU A 1019 -24.61 -6.22 45.22
C LEU A 1019 -23.88 -4.89 45.03
N VAL A 1020 -22.88 -4.88 44.15
CA VAL A 1020 -22.10 -3.70 43.78
C VAL A 1020 -22.18 -3.56 42.26
N GLY A 1021 -22.81 -2.50 41.75
CA GLY A 1021 -22.99 -2.26 40.31
C GLY A 1021 -21.65 -2.00 39.63
N GLY A 1022 -21.01 -0.89 39.97
CA GLY A 1022 -19.69 -0.54 39.44
C GLY A 1022 -19.74 0.79 38.73
N ALA A 1023 -19.43 0.83 37.44
CA ALA A 1023 -19.71 1.99 36.61
C ALA A 1023 -20.71 1.58 35.53
N GLY A 1024 -21.55 2.49 35.06
CA GLY A 1024 -22.63 2.15 34.13
C GLY A 1024 -23.99 2.47 34.73
N ALA A 1025 -25.07 2.21 34.00
CA ALA A 1025 -26.42 2.37 34.53
C ALA A 1025 -26.91 1.01 35.04
N ASP A 1026 -26.63 0.72 36.30
CA ASP A 1026 -26.80 -0.64 36.84
C ASP A 1026 -28.20 -0.87 37.40
N THR A 1027 -28.68 -2.12 37.39
CA THR A 1027 -29.95 -2.53 37.98
C THR A 1027 -29.69 -3.58 39.06
N LEU A 1028 -29.93 -3.21 40.33
CA LEU A 1028 -29.67 -4.06 41.49
C LEU A 1028 -30.99 -4.47 42.15
N THR A 1029 -31.31 -5.77 42.14
CA THR A 1029 -32.58 -6.32 42.64
C THR A 1029 -32.41 -7.08 43.95
N ILE A 1030 -33.21 -6.73 44.96
CA ILE A 1030 -33.11 -7.29 46.32
C ILE A 1030 -33.85 -8.61 46.51
N ASN A 1031 -33.64 -9.21 47.69
CA ASN A 1031 -34.48 -10.27 48.24
C ASN A 1031 -35.23 -9.81 49.51
N ALA A 1032 -35.82 -10.74 50.27
CA ALA A 1032 -36.55 -10.45 51.51
C ALA A 1032 -35.65 -10.33 52.76
N GLY A 1033 -34.32 -10.38 52.58
CA GLY A 1033 -33.31 -10.37 53.62
C GLY A 1033 -32.64 -9.00 53.82
N LEU A 1034 -31.43 -9.03 54.39
CA LEU A 1034 -30.60 -7.85 54.64
C LEU A 1034 -29.63 -7.61 53.46
N THR A 1035 -30.16 -7.42 52.25
CA THR A 1035 -29.31 -7.17 51.06
C THR A 1035 -28.61 -5.81 51.19
N GLN A 1036 -27.32 -5.73 50.88
CA GLN A 1036 -26.61 -4.45 50.70
C GLN A 1036 -26.44 -4.14 49.23
N LEU A 1037 -26.61 -2.87 48.86
CA LEU A 1037 -26.60 -2.38 47.49
C LEU A 1037 -25.62 -1.21 47.40
N THR A 1038 -24.77 -1.21 46.39
CA THR A 1038 -23.87 -0.12 46.03
C THR A 1038 -24.02 0.09 44.53
N GLY A 1039 -24.57 1.22 44.09
CA GLY A 1039 -24.75 1.49 42.66
C GLY A 1039 -23.41 1.73 41.99
N GLY A 1040 -22.66 2.68 42.53
CA GLY A 1040 -21.39 3.13 42.01
C GLY A 1040 -21.54 4.38 41.14
N ALA A 1041 -20.93 4.37 39.95
CA ALA A 1041 -20.89 5.53 39.07
C ALA A 1041 -21.85 5.37 37.90
N GLY A 1042 -22.91 6.17 37.86
CA GLY A 1042 -23.86 6.20 36.76
C GLY A 1042 -25.24 6.57 37.26
N ALA A 1043 -26.28 6.20 36.52
CA ALA A 1043 -27.66 6.39 36.96
C ALA A 1043 -28.26 5.03 37.27
N ASP A 1044 -28.18 4.62 38.53
CA ASP A 1044 -28.46 3.24 38.94
C ASP A 1044 -29.93 3.05 39.32
N THR A 1045 -30.43 1.83 39.16
CA THR A 1045 -31.79 1.43 39.51
C THR A 1045 -31.78 0.37 40.60
N PHE A 1046 -32.21 0.75 41.80
CA PHE A 1046 -32.37 -0.16 42.94
C PHE A 1046 -33.81 -0.71 42.96
N VAL A 1047 -33.98 -1.99 42.68
CA VAL A 1047 -35.30 -2.64 42.62
C VAL A 1047 -35.65 -3.23 43.99
N ILE A 1048 -36.47 -2.50 44.74
CA ILE A 1048 -36.94 -2.77 46.11
C ILE A 1048 -38.41 -3.24 46.08
N GLN A 1049 -38.67 -4.37 45.44
CA GLN A 1049 -40.04 -4.88 45.24
C GLN A 1049 -40.42 -6.06 46.14
N THR A 1050 -39.55 -6.45 47.06
CA THR A 1050 -39.75 -7.58 47.97
C THR A 1050 -39.78 -7.10 49.42
N ALA A 1051 -40.85 -7.43 50.16
CA ALA A 1051 -40.98 -7.08 51.57
C ALA A 1051 -40.15 -7.98 52.48
N GLY A 1052 -39.48 -7.36 53.45
CA GLY A 1052 -38.76 -8.08 54.50
C GLY A 1052 -39.68 -8.69 55.55
N ALA A 1053 -39.14 -9.59 56.37
CA ALA A 1053 -39.92 -10.32 57.37
C ALA A 1053 -40.56 -9.42 58.45
N ASN A 1054 -39.97 -8.26 58.73
CA ASN A 1054 -40.47 -7.24 59.66
C ASN A 1054 -39.72 -5.91 59.43
N ALA A 1055 -40.12 -4.86 60.15
CA ALA A 1055 -39.53 -3.52 60.03
C ALA A 1055 -37.99 -3.47 60.24
N ASN A 1056 -37.37 -4.46 60.90
CA ASN A 1056 -35.91 -4.49 61.12
C ASN A 1056 -35.16 -5.35 60.09
N VAL A 1057 -35.85 -5.94 59.11
CA VAL A 1057 -35.25 -6.70 58.01
C VAL A 1057 -35.52 -5.92 56.73
N TYR A 1058 -34.51 -5.20 56.27
CA TYR A 1058 -34.58 -4.34 55.10
C TYR A 1058 -33.25 -4.33 54.35
N SER A 1059 -33.33 -3.99 53.07
CA SER A 1059 -32.14 -3.76 52.25
C SER A 1059 -31.54 -2.38 52.52
N THR A 1060 -30.23 -2.28 52.36
CA THR A 1060 -29.48 -1.03 52.58
C THR A 1060 -28.79 -0.61 51.29
N ILE A 1061 -29.09 0.59 50.81
CA ILE A 1061 -28.36 1.29 49.75
C ILE A 1061 -27.25 2.11 50.42
N THR A 1062 -26.00 1.91 49.98
CA THR A 1062 -24.82 2.45 50.67
C THR A 1062 -24.32 3.78 50.12
N ASP A 1063 -24.67 4.11 48.87
CA ASP A 1063 -24.10 5.21 48.10
C ASP A 1063 -25.13 5.97 47.27
N ALA A 1064 -26.40 6.00 47.70
CA ALA A 1064 -27.46 6.69 46.98
C ALA A 1064 -27.10 8.16 46.64
N THR A 1065 -27.09 8.48 45.35
CA THR A 1065 -26.74 9.81 44.83
C THR A 1065 -27.80 10.37 43.87
N ALA A 1066 -27.66 11.63 43.49
CA ALA A 1066 -28.57 12.26 42.53
C ALA A 1066 -28.42 11.63 41.14
N GLY A 1067 -29.54 11.27 40.51
CA GLY A 1067 -29.59 10.50 39.26
C GLY A 1067 -30.02 9.05 39.44
N ASP A 1068 -29.84 8.48 40.62
CA ASP A 1068 -30.27 7.11 40.93
C ASP A 1068 -31.79 7.01 41.08
N THR A 1069 -32.33 5.84 40.79
CA THR A 1069 -33.75 5.51 40.86
C THR A 1069 -33.99 4.36 41.82
N ILE A 1070 -34.98 4.49 42.70
CA ILE A 1070 -35.44 3.41 43.57
C ILE A 1070 -36.81 2.95 43.08
N SER A 1071 -36.94 1.68 42.74
CA SER A 1071 -38.12 1.05 42.17
C SER A 1071 -38.86 0.22 43.22
N PHE A 1072 -40.13 0.54 43.43
CA PHE A 1072 -41.03 -0.06 44.41
C PHE A 1072 -42.20 -0.81 43.73
N VAL A 1073 -43.11 -1.38 44.52
CA VAL A 1073 -44.21 -2.18 43.97
C VAL A 1073 -45.36 -1.29 43.50
N ALA A 1074 -45.62 -1.28 42.19
CA ALA A 1074 -46.79 -0.60 41.65
C ALA A 1074 -48.09 -1.38 41.94
N LEU A 1075 -49.05 -0.74 42.61
CA LEU A 1075 -50.42 -1.21 42.83
C LEU A 1075 -51.47 -0.39 42.05
N GLY A 1076 -51.09 0.75 41.47
CA GLY A 1076 -51.94 1.62 40.66
C GLY A 1076 -51.51 3.07 40.68
N ALA A 1077 -52.03 3.84 41.64
CA ALA A 1077 -51.81 5.29 41.76
C ALA A 1077 -51.11 5.65 43.08
N GLU A 1078 -49.86 5.21 43.22
CA GLU A 1078 -49.01 5.45 44.39
C GLU A 1078 -48.79 6.94 44.68
N THR A 1079 -48.47 7.25 45.93
CA THR A 1079 -48.15 8.63 46.36
C THR A 1079 -46.83 8.66 47.11
N PHE A 1080 -46.05 9.75 46.96
CA PHE A 1080 -44.83 9.98 47.72
C PHE A 1080 -44.94 11.26 48.54
N ALA A 1081 -44.68 11.16 49.84
CA ALA A 1081 -44.63 12.30 50.75
C ALA A 1081 -43.24 12.95 50.69
N THR A 1082 -43.15 14.16 50.11
CA THR A 1082 -41.87 14.91 50.00
C THR A 1082 -41.38 15.47 51.34
N THR A 1083 -42.20 15.50 52.38
CA THR A 1083 -41.79 15.98 53.71
C THR A 1083 -41.38 14.82 54.60
N ALA A 1084 -40.17 14.90 55.20
CA ALA A 1084 -39.71 13.91 56.16
C ALA A 1084 -40.62 13.83 57.39
N LEU A 1085 -40.92 12.62 57.84
CA LEU A 1085 -41.61 12.38 59.12
C LEU A 1085 -40.66 12.69 60.28
N THR A 1086 -41.18 13.36 61.30
CA THR A 1086 -40.42 13.75 62.50
C THR A 1086 -41.17 13.33 63.76
N LEU A 1087 -40.43 12.78 64.72
CA LEU A 1087 -40.93 12.41 66.05
C LEU A 1087 -40.04 13.00 67.15
N GLY A 1088 -40.51 12.95 68.40
CA GLY A 1088 -39.75 13.41 69.56
C GLY A 1088 -38.48 12.58 69.82
N GLY A 1089 -37.49 13.15 70.50
CA GLY A 1089 -36.18 12.52 70.74
C GLY A 1089 -36.17 11.22 71.54
N THR A 1090 -37.32 10.76 72.06
CA THR A 1090 -37.49 9.45 72.72
C THR A 1090 -38.03 8.37 71.78
N ALA A 1091 -38.34 8.71 70.53
CA ALA A 1091 -38.90 7.77 69.56
C ALA A 1091 -37.89 6.68 69.19
N VAL A 1092 -38.37 5.45 69.07
CA VAL A 1092 -37.60 4.31 68.56
C VAL A 1092 -37.91 4.08 67.07
N PHE A 1093 -37.09 3.28 66.38
CA PHE A 1093 -37.28 2.98 64.96
C PHE A 1093 -38.70 2.51 64.61
N GLN A 1094 -39.29 1.66 65.46
CA GLN A 1094 -40.64 1.15 65.26
C GLN A 1094 -41.72 2.25 65.30
N ASP A 1095 -41.51 3.32 66.08
CA ASP A 1095 -42.47 4.45 66.13
C ASP A 1095 -42.51 5.16 64.79
N TYR A 1096 -41.35 5.35 64.14
CA TYR A 1096 -41.24 5.92 62.81
C TYR A 1096 -41.83 4.99 61.74
N ALA A 1097 -41.50 3.70 61.76
CA ALA A 1097 -42.05 2.72 60.81
C ALA A 1097 -43.58 2.65 60.89
N ASN A 1098 -44.15 2.64 62.11
CA ASN A 1098 -45.59 2.67 62.30
C ASN A 1098 -46.22 3.97 61.80
N LEU A 1099 -45.59 5.13 62.05
CA LEU A 1099 -46.07 6.42 61.57
C LEU A 1099 -46.05 6.50 60.03
N ALA A 1100 -45.05 5.90 59.40
CA ALA A 1100 -44.92 5.87 57.95
C ALA A 1100 -45.98 4.98 57.26
N ALA A 1101 -46.57 4.03 58.00
CA ALA A 1101 -47.61 3.10 57.53
C ALA A 1101 -48.97 3.34 58.19
N VAL A 1102 -49.36 4.60 58.38
CA VAL A 1102 -50.69 4.99 58.89
C VAL A 1102 -51.74 5.07 57.76
N GLY A 1103 -51.31 4.97 56.51
CA GLY A 1103 -52.15 5.08 55.32
C GLY A 1103 -53.04 3.85 55.08
N ALA A 1104 -53.84 3.92 54.01
CA ALA A 1104 -54.57 2.76 53.47
C ALA A 1104 -53.91 2.35 52.14
N GLY A 1105 -52.66 1.91 52.22
CA GLY A 1105 -51.79 1.56 51.11
C GLY A 1105 -52.17 0.32 50.29
N ASN A 1106 -53.18 -0.44 50.71
CA ASN A 1106 -53.55 -1.73 50.09
C ASN A 1106 -54.18 -1.64 48.67
N VAL A 1107 -54.51 -0.44 48.19
CA VAL A 1107 -55.01 -0.20 46.83
C VAL A 1107 -54.02 0.63 46.03
N ASN A 1108 -53.50 1.70 46.62
CA ASN A 1108 -52.47 2.57 46.07
C ASN A 1108 -51.41 2.72 47.16
N ALA A 1109 -50.19 2.25 46.93
CA ALA A 1109 -49.18 2.29 47.97
C ALA A 1109 -48.81 3.74 48.34
N ALA A 1110 -48.46 3.96 49.61
CA ALA A 1110 -48.04 5.28 50.10
C ALA A 1110 -46.58 5.21 50.53
N LEU A 1111 -45.74 6.02 49.90
CA LEU A 1111 -44.32 6.13 50.19
C LEU A 1111 -44.07 7.33 51.10
N SER A 1112 -43.42 7.08 52.24
CA SER A 1112 -43.01 8.10 53.20
C SER A 1112 -41.56 7.90 53.61
N TRP A 1113 -40.90 8.95 54.10
CA TRP A 1113 -39.50 8.85 54.52
C TRP A 1113 -39.22 9.55 55.84
N PHE A 1114 -38.19 9.09 56.55
CA PHE A 1114 -37.72 9.67 57.81
C PHE A 1114 -36.22 9.46 57.99
N GLN A 1115 -35.63 10.17 58.95
CA GLN A 1115 -34.23 10.01 59.33
C GLN A 1115 -34.13 9.50 60.77
N PHE A 1116 -33.35 8.43 60.97
CA PHE A 1116 -33.15 7.81 62.28
C PHE A 1116 -31.71 7.28 62.40
N GLY A 1117 -31.08 7.49 63.56
CA GLY A 1117 -29.75 6.92 63.82
C GLY A 1117 -28.63 7.33 62.86
N GLY A 1118 -28.77 8.46 62.16
CA GLY A 1118 -27.79 8.94 61.17
C GLY A 1118 -28.01 8.46 59.74
N ASN A 1119 -29.07 7.68 59.49
CA ASN A 1119 -29.45 7.18 58.16
C ASN A 1119 -30.85 7.65 57.76
N THR A 1120 -31.17 7.51 56.48
CA THR A 1120 -32.47 7.85 55.89
C THR A 1120 -33.21 6.57 55.54
N TYR A 1121 -34.53 6.54 55.75
CA TYR A 1121 -35.36 5.37 55.50
C TYR A 1121 -36.56 5.76 54.66
N VAL A 1122 -36.88 4.93 53.67
CA VAL A 1122 -38.11 5.03 52.87
C VAL A 1122 -38.98 3.84 53.20
N VAL A 1123 -40.26 4.09 53.45
CA VAL A 1123 -41.27 3.07 53.74
C VAL A 1123 -42.34 3.14 52.69
N GLU A 1124 -42.66 2.00 52.10
CA GLU A 1124 -43.81 1.82 51.22
C GLU A 1124 -44.89 1.05 51.99
N ASP A 1125 -45.96 1.75 52.36
CA ASP A 1125 -47.15 1.17 52.97
C ASP A 1125 -48.03 0.55 51.89
N ARG A 1126 -48.28 -0.75 52.03
CA ARG A 1126 -49.06 -1.58 51.11
C ARG A 1126 -50.21 -2.27 51.84
N SER A 1127 -50.50 -1.84 53.06
CA SER A 1127 -51.49 -2.46 53.92
C SER A 1127 -52.68 -1.52 54.19
N ALA A 1128 -53.75 -2.07 54.74
CA ALA A 1128 -54.90 -1.27 55.19
C ALA A 1128 -54.80 -0.92 56.70
N ALA A 1129 -53.71 -1.33 57.36
CA ALA A 1129 -53.56 -1.19 58.79
C ALA A 1129 -52.99 0.19 59.13
N ALA A 1130 -53.34 0.73 60.30
CA ALA A 1130 -52.80 2.01 60.78
C ALA A 1130 -51.41 1.89 61.45
N SER A 1131 -50.67 0.84 61.09
CA SER A 1131 -49.35 0.51 61.63
C SER A 1131 -48.65 -0.45 60.69
N PHE A 1132 -47.32 -0.43 60.70
CA PHE A 1132 -46.49 -1.27 59.83
C PHE A 1132 -46.87 -2.76 59.91
N VAL A 1133 -47.12 -3.37 58.76
CA VAL A 1133 -47.47 -4.78 58.58
C VAL A 1133 -46.27 -5.56 58.05
N ASN A 1134 -45.75 -6.42 58.91
CA ASN A 1134 -44.67 -7.37 58.58
C ASN A 1134 -44.98 -8.16 57.30
N ALA A 1135 -43.97 -8.36 56.46
CA ALA A 1135 -44.03 -9.08 55.18
C ALA A 1135 -44.99 -8.49 54.12
N THR A 1136 -45.56 -7.30 54.35
CA THR A 1136 -46.41 -6.59 53.38
C THR A 1136 -45.82 -5.24 53.04
N ASP A 1137 -45.56 -4.43 54.07
CA ASP A 1137 -44.95 -3.11 53.92
C ASP A 1137 -43.44 -3.24 53.72
N ILE A 1138 -42.87 -2.35 52.91
CA ILE A 1138 -41.45 -2.38 52.55
C ILE A 1138 -40.73 -1.26 53.29
N VAL A 1139 -39.51 -1.56 53.76
CA VAL A 1139 -38.56 -0.56 54.27
C VAL A 1139 -37.27 -0.71 53.47
N VAL A 1140 -36.67 0.42 53.09
CA VAL A 1140 -35.30 0.46 52.57
C VAL A 1140 -34.51 1.54 53.30
N GLN A 1141 -33.27 1.21 53.66
CA GLN A 1141 -32.32 2.14 54.25
C GLN A 1141 -31.45 2.76 53.18
N LEU A 1142 -31.23 4.07 53.28
CA LEU A 1142 -30.23 4.85 52.57
C LEU A 1142 -29.17 5.26 53.60
N THR A 1143 -27.91 4.91 53.36
CA THR A 1143 -26.82 5.21 54.28
C THR A 1143 -26.55 6.71 54.31
N GLY A 1144 -26.50 7.29 55.50
CA GLY A 1144 -26.34 8.73 55.69
C GLY A 1144 -27.64 9.54 55.62
N LEU A 1145 -27.49 10.85 55.75
CA LEU A 1145 -28.60 11.81 55.73
C LEU A 1145 -28.84 12.29 54.30
N VAL A 1146 -29.62 11.51 53.55
CA VAL A 1146 -30.09 11.85 52.20
C VAL A 1146 -31.39 12.65 52.34
N ASP A 1147 -31.47 13.81 51.69
CA ASP A 1147 -32.69 14.62 51.65
C ASP A 1147 -33.52 14.23 50.43
N LEU A 1148 -34.74 13.73 50.65
CA LEU A 1148 -35.64 13.30 49.59
C LEU A 1148 -36.75 14.32 49.29
N SER A 1149 -36.65 15.54 49.83
CA SER A 1149 -37.67 16.57 49.63
C SER A 1149 -37.77 17.11 48.20
N THR A 1150 -36.70 16.97 47.44
CA THR A 1150 -36.60 17.34 46.02
C THR A 1150 -36.73 16.16 45.06
N ALA A 1151 -36.83 14.93 45.58
CA ALA A 1151 -36.93 13.72 44.76
C ALA A 1151 -38.20 13.72 43.91
N SER A 1152 -38.09 13.20 42.68
CA SER A 1152 -39.21 13.12 41.74
C SER A 1152 -39.80 11.71 41.75
N PHE A 1153 -41.11 11.60 41.93
CA PHE A 1153 -41.81 10.31 41.94
C PHE A 1153 -42.61 10.10 40.65
N ASN A 1154 -42.39 8.98 39.98
CA ASN A 1154 -43.13 8.58 38.78
C ASN A 1154 -44.06 7.41 39.09
N ASN A 1155 -45.34 7.62 38.81
CA ASN A 1155 -46.44 6.72 39.10
C ASN A 1155 -46.86 5.92 37.85
N GLY A 1156 -45.87 5.40 37.12
CA GLY A 1156 -46.04 4.73 35.83
C GLY A 1156 -46.36 3.24 35.97
N ALA A 1157 -45.96 2.43 34.98
CA ALA A 1157 -46.08 0.96 35.06
C ALA A 1157 -45.24 0.33 36.18
N VAL A 1158 -44.30 1.09 36.74
CA VAL A 1158 -43.50 0.78 37.92
C VAL A 1158 -43.43 2.06 38.78
N ALA A 1159 -43.57 1.93 40.10
CA ALA A 1159 -43.48 3.05 41.03
C ALA A 1159 -41.99 3.38 41.26
N THR A 1160 -41.51 4.52 40.76
CA THR A 1160 -40.08 4.88 40.85
C THR A 1160 -39.85 6.24 41.51
N LEU A 1161 -38.86 6.28 42.40
CA LEU A 1161 -38.36 7.48 43.07
C LEU A 1161 -36.99 7.84 42.49
N LEU A 1162 -36.93 8.92 41.72
CA LEU A 1162 -35.69 9.49 41.20
C LEU A 1162 -35.08 10.45 42.23
N LEU A 1163 -33.85 10.18 42.64
CA LEU A 1163 -33.09 11.01 43.56
C LEU A 1163 -32.57 12.26 42.82
N ALA A 1164 -32.72 13.43 43.44
CA ALA A 1164 -32.50 14.73 42.81
C ALA A 1164 -31.56 15.64 43.62
#